data_AF-K1RD23-F1
#
_entry.id   AF-K1RD23-F1
#
_cell.length_a   1.000
_cell.length_b   1.000
_cell.length_c   1.000
_cell.angle_alpha   90.00
_cell.angle_beta   90.00
_cell.angle_gamma   90.00
#
_symmetry.space_group_name_H-M   'P 1'
#
loop_
_entity.id
_entity.type
_entity.pdbx_description
1 polymer ?
#
loop_
_entity_poly.entity_id
_entity_poly.type
_entity_poly.pdbx_seq_one_letter_code
_entity_poly.pdbx_strand_id
1 'polypeptide(L)'
;MCGWFPFVSLTLATFDKIKFPVLMHVKPPDDAGLEELIPSVWWATLENDKENPLPPSDEEERELQRRYNKSCQDLRVKVEELEDIQIEILKVLLTHSDPLDKKTSRMIFLEKLKTYLKNNNRLGKLQQVTTCPLSFFHRLVQALRFYWDDFQSADPSRFVSSQDAFIPIHEFWVDSRELSEVQRCGGLVSHLNKVLGGEVNKCQGLQIDKDGKPVRNPEVSKDYPPMEMPSGNSLMELLDVIVLLYNLSSHDQLFKMFSLRDNLKEFVTALRDTEMKLDVCPSDRPDMKAELERAMGVFQEKYEDLARQMAWLISVVFSTRKQEDLAWLLGVTLRTMEKASNYGQLFQYIPEFYVETVLQSMYALHCYFNPIINVEEIRGYDELRRKSGIFLIRHFADARIIDAEMRENIVQALACFICYPKPLKALESLPQEIKENMIRNLIAPYEGRSWAQTNWILVRIWKGCGFGFRYTHLSHLVPSKVQPTEFGAASLQKPCPSLELQDVFRGLLLRDKEAATRFLDTLINQLNWSFSEFIGLMQQIQQRVSRTELRILEARTLKICATCFEIAVCLMRVLEMVVCVAPETVLDVSRESSELLLGRLIQLLCHVLNRVTTKSGVFCSVISHSIQGLEVVLHYPIMAVTVGILIQLVMKSSEKSQRKVLSCLLSDPAFQISTLEFTLGVPLPQASPSSVPKGRKDKEKTFNFQTCDEVSKEEVQAVRNLISFLKEKQASFQEASEVIKEEDLCTICYANSLSAVFKPCGHKSCRTCISHQMMKKKECFFCKTIVTAVDDLQGHQILTNNTAGT
;
A
#
# COMPACT_ATOMS: atom_id res chain seq x y z
N MET A 1 -1.62 -54.43 28.49
CA MET A 1 -2.46 -53.69 29.45
C MET A 1 -1.65 -53.11 30.64
N CYS A 2 -0.35 -52.83 30.50
CA CYS A 2 0.44 -51.99 31.41
C CYS A 2 1.36 -51.13 30.52
N GLY A 3 1.20 -49.81 30.51
CA GLY A 3 1.98 -48.88 29.66
C GLY A 3 1.24 -47.60 29.26
N TRP A 4 -0.10 -47.59 29.35
CA TRP A 4 -0.95 -46.49 28.85
C TRP A 4 -1.32 -45.45 29.93
N PHE A 5 -1.14 -45.77 31.22
CA PHE A 5 -1.51 -44.91 32.35
C PHE A 5 -0.60 -43.68 32.60
N PRO A 6 0.73 -43.67 32.30
CA PRO A 6 1.56 -42.49 32.58
C PRO A 6 1.29 -41.29 31.65
N PHE A 7 0.84 -41.54 30.42
CA PHE A 7 0.77 -40.52 29.37
C PHE A 7 -0.52 -39.69 29.41
N VAL A 8 -1.66 -40.31 29.72
CA VAL A 8 -2.93 -39.60 29.95
C VAL A 8 -2.84 -38.68 31.17
N SER A 9 -2.09 -39.11 32.21
CA SER A 9 -1.80 -38.25 33.36
C SER A 9 -0.97 -37.02 32.96
N LEU A 10 -0.13 -37.11 31.92
CA LEU A 10 0.60 -35.97 31.39
C LEU A 10 -0.35 -34.97 30.70
N THR A 11 -1.28 -35.43 29.86
CA THR A 11 -2.27 -34.57 29.19
C THR A 11 -3.26 -33.92 30.17
N LEU A 12 -3.59 -34.62 31.26
CA LEU A 12 -4.42 -34.11 32.34
C LEU A 12 -3.67 -33.10 33.24
N ALA A 13 -2.39 -33.34 33.57
CA ALA A 13 -1.60 -32.51 34.48
C ALA A 13 -0.85 -31.33 33.83
N THR A 14 -0.56 -31.35 32.52
CA THR A 14 0.27 -30.32 31.85
C THR A 14 -0.49 -29.06 31.45
N PHE A 15 -1.80 -29.14 31.20
CA PHE A 15 -2.64 -27.97 30.87
C PHE A 15 -3.17 -27.22 32.10
N ASP A 16 -2.38 -27.18 33.17
CA ASP A 16 -2.64 -26.30 34.30
C ASP A 16 -2.23 -24.88 33.90
N LYS A 17 -3.18 -24.13 33.32
CA LYS A 17 -3.22 -22.73 32.80
C LYS A 17 -2.00 -22.10 32.08
N ILE A 18 -0.76 -22.42 32.43
CA ILE A 18 0.48 -21.78 31.96
C ILE A 18 1.62 -22.81 31.70
N LYS A 19 1.59 -24.01 32.29
CA LYS A 19 2.75 -24.93 32.30
C LYS A 19 3.13 -25.50 30.94
N PHE A 20 2.16 -25.85 30.10
CA PHE A 20 2.43 -26.49 28.82
C PHE A 20 3.03 -25.54 27.75
N PRO A 21 2.50 -24.32 27.53
CA PRO A 21 3.18 -23.34 26.70
C PRO A 21 4.60 -23.02 27.20
N VAL A 22 4.81 -22.96 28.53
CA VAL A 22 6.15 -22.73 29.11
C VAL A 22 7.11 -23.90 28.83
N LEU A 23 6.65 -25.15 28.86
CA LEU A 23 7.46 -26.32 28.46
C LEU A 23 7.92 -26.22 27.00
N MET A 24 7.07 -25.64 26.15
CA MET A 24 7.35 -25.45 24.72
C MET A 24 8.17 -24.19 24.43
N HIS A 25 8.48 -23.38 25.45
CA HIS A 25 9.28 -22.15 25.30
C HIS A 25 10.76 -22.47 25.41
N VAL A 26 11.53 -22.15 24.37
CA VAL A 26 12.98 -22.02 24.51
C VAL A 26 13.25 -20.61 24.98
N LYS A 27 13.61 -20.43 26.26
CA LYS A 27 13.94 -19.11 26.81
C LYS A 27 15.35 -18.70 26.40
N PRO A 28 15.62 -17.40 26.20
CA PRO A 28 16.99 -16.92 26.09
C PRO A 28 17.75 -17.22 27.39
N PRO A 29 19.03 -17.62 27.33
CA PRO A 29 19.93 -17.60 28.47
C PRO A 29 20.01 -16.20 29.09
N ASP A 30 20.50 -16.10 30.33
CA ASP A 30 20.86 -14.81 30.91
C ASP A 30 22.12 -14.23 30.24
N ASP A 31 22.44 -12.97 30.54
CA ASP A 31 23.53 -12.26 29.87
C ASP A 31 24.88 -12.98 30.05
N ALA A 32 25.14 -13.53 31.24
CA ALA A 32 26.34 -14.32 31.53
C ALA A 32 26.39 -15.63 30.70
N GLY A 33 25.27 -16.35 30.59
CA GLY A 33 25.19 -17.54 29.75
C GLY A 33 25.31 -17.22 28.26
N LEU A 34 24.76 -16.11 27.80
CA LEU A 34 24.93 -15.63 26.43
C LEU A 34 26.37 -15.23 26.13
N GLU A 35 27.08 -14.63 27.08
CA GLU A 35 28.50 -14.29 26.94
C GLU A 35 29.39 -15.54 26.83
N GLU A 36 29.09 -16.59 27.61
CA GLU A 36 29.78 -17.88 27.49
C GLU A 36 29.53 -18.55 26.13
N LEU A 37 28.29 -18.53 25.66
CA LEU A 37 27.90 -19.16 24.38
C LEU A 37 28.38 -18.37 23.17
N ILE A 38 28.36 -17.03 23.25
CA ILE A 38 28.71 -16.08 22.18
C ILE A 38 29.83 -15.14 22.71
N PRO A 39 31.08 -15.64 22.81
CA PRO A 39 32.19 -14.88 23.38
C PRO A 39 32.69 -13.75 22.47
N SER A 40 32.42 -13.84 21.17
CA SER A 40 32.80 -12.83 20.17
C SER A 40 31.55 -12.36 19.46
N VAL A 41 31.27 -11.07 19.50
CA VAL A 41 30.12 -10.47 18.82
C VAL A 41 30.53 -9.86 17.49
N TRP A 42 29.64 -9.92 16.52
CA TRP A 42 29.78 -9.22 15.25
C TRP A 42 28.40 -8.86 14.71
N TRP A 43 28.31 -7.69 14.09
CA TRP A 43 27.13 -7.28 13.35
C TRP A 43 27.53 -6.57 12.07
N ALA A 44 26.77 -6.83 11.02
CA ALA A 44 27.09 -6.28 9.73
C ALA A 44 26.86 -4.77 9.67
N THR A 45 27.81 -4.11 9.04
CA THR A 45 27.77 -2.69 8.76
C THR A 45 26.82 -2.41 7.58
N LEU A 46 25.66 -1.78 7.83
CA LEU A 46 24.76 -1.36 6.76
C LEU A 46 25.18 0.02 6.24
N GLU A 47 25.31 0.16 4.91
CA GLU A 47 25.59 1.43 4.23
C GLU A 47 24.25 2.10 3.84
N ASN A 48 24.14 3.42 4.01
CA ASN A 48 23.02 4.29 3.62
C ASN A 48 21.99 3.65 2.68
N ASP A 49 20.79 3.37 3.20
CA ASP A 49 19.60 2.88 2.49
C ASP A 49 19.76 1.56 1.69
N LYS A 50 20.86 0.82 1.83
CA LYS A 50 21.01 -0.52 1.25
C LYS A 50 20.73 -1.59 2.32
N GLU A 51 19.79 -2.48 2.04
CA GLU A 51 19.52 -3.68 2.85
C GLU A 51 20.67 -4.70 2.83
N ASN A 52 21.70 -4.48 1.99
CA ASN A 52 22.82 -5.39 1.88
C ASN A 52 23.91 -5.04 2.91
N PRO A 53 24.30 -5.98 3.78
CA PRO A 53 25.44 -5.80 4.68
C PRO A 53 26.73 -5.54 3.90
N LEU A 54 27.53 -4.57 4.34
CA LEU A 54 28.86 -4.34 3.81
C LEU A 54 29.73 -5.56 4.10
N PRO A 55 30.59 -5.96 3.15
CA PRO A 55 31.60 -6.96 3.43
C PRO A 55 32.54 -6.43 4.53
N PRO A 56 33.11 -7.32 5.35
CA PRO A 56 34.06 -6.91 6.37
C PRO A 56 35.22 -6.14 5.75
N SER A 57 35.59 -5.05 6.40
CA SER A 57 36.55 -4.04 5.94
C SER A 57 37.98 -4.58 5.87
N ASP A 58 38.36 -5.45 6.78
CA ASP A 58 39.68 -6.08 6.86
C ASP A 58 39.59 -7.58 7.25
N GLU A 59 40.74 -8.25 7.33
CA GLU A 59 40.80 -9.68 7.66
C GLU A 59 40.51 -9.96 9.15
N GLU A 60 40.73 -8.99 10.05
CA GLU A 60 40.42 -9.13 11.48
C GLU A 60 38.91 -9.15 11.70
N GLU A 61 38.18 -8.25 11.03
CA GLU A 61 36.72 -8.22 11.03
C GLU A 61 36.13 -9.48 10.41
N ARG A 62 36.75 -10.03 9.34
CA ARG A 62 36.33 -11.33 8.77
C ARG A 62 36.48 -12.46 9.77
N GLU A 63 37.60 -12.52 10.48
CA GLU A 63 37.82 -13.57 11.47
C GLU A 63 36.87 -13.43 12.67
N LEU A 64 36.55 -12.20 13.08
CA LEU A 64 35.53 -11.93 14.09
C LEU A 64 34.14 -12.41 13.63
N GLN A 65 33.76 -12.09 12.39
CA GLN A 65 32.52 -12.57 11.76
C GLN A 65 32.47 -14.11 11.72
N ARG A 66 33.55 -14.78 11.32
CA ARG A 66 33.62 -16.25 11.30
C ARG A 66 33.39 -16.86 12.68
N ARG A 67 34.03 -16.31 13.71
CA ARG A 67 33.85 -16.75 15.10
C ARG A 67 32.42 -16.56 15.59
N TYR A 68 31.83 -15.39 15.36
CA TYR A 68 30.42 -15.12 15.70
C TYR A 68 29.46 -16.09 15.01
N ASN A 69 29.59 -16.27 13.69
CA ASN A 69 28.75 -17.17 12.92
C ASN A 69 28.89 -18.63 13.37
N LYS A 70 30.10 -19.05 13.75
CA LYS A 70 30.34 -20.38 14.32
C LYS A 70 29.59 -20.55 15.64
N SER A 71 29.69 -19.60 16.56
CA SER A 71 28.96 -19.63 17.83
C SER A 71 27.44 -19.69 17.64
N CYS A 72 26.89 -18.91 16.69
CA CYS A 72 25.48 -19.00 16.30
C CYS A 72 25.11 -20.39 15.78
N GLN A 73 25.95 -21.00 14.94
CA GLN A 73 25.71 -22.32 14.39
C GLN A 73 25.76 -23.43 15.45
N ASP A 74 26.74 -23.37 16.36
CA ASP A 74 26.87 -24.32 17.46
C ASP A 74 25.66 -24.25 18.40
N LEU A 75 25.19 -23.03 18.72
CA LEU A 75 23.96 -22.81 19.49
C LEU A 75 22.73 -23.37 18.77
N ARG A 76 22.60 -23.12 17.46
CA ARG A 76 21.48 -23.62 16.64
C ARG A 76 21.35 -25.13 16.71
N VAL A 77 22.45 -25.87 16.52
CA VAL A 77 22.44 -27.35 16.56
C VAL A 77 21.89 -27.86 17.90
N LYS A 78 22.31 -27.25 19.01
CA LYS A 78 21.83 -27.64 20.34
C LYS A 78 20.37 -27.29 20.60
N VAL A 79 19.91 -26.16 20.08
CA VAL A 79 18.49 -25.82 20.17
C VAL A 79 17.67 -26.80 19.34
N GLU A 80 18.07 -27.12 18.11
CA GLU A 80 17.35 -28.05 17.22
C GLU A 80 17.17 -29.44 17.84
N GLU A 81 18.18 -29.99 18.53
CA GLU A 81 18.06 -31.24 19.31
C GLU A 81 16.89 -31.17 20.32
N LEU A 82 16.76 -30.06 21.04
CA LEU A 82 15.65 -29.83 21.98
C LEU A 82 14.31 -29.64 21.25
N GLU A 83 14.30 -28.94 20.11
CA GLU A 83 13.07 -28.73 19.34
C GLU A 83 12.49 -30.05 18.83
N ASP A 84 13.34 -30.97 18.35
CA ASP A 84 12.90 -32.27 17.85
C ASP A 84 12.28 -33.12 18.96
N ILE A 85 12.84 -33.09 20.18
CA ILE A 85 12.23 -33.73 21.36
C ILE A 85 10.85 -33.13 21.66
N GLN A 86 10.72 -31.80 21.62
CA GLN A 86 9.44 -31.12 21.82
C GLN A 86 8.39 -31.51 20.77
N ILE A 87 8.81 -31.69 19.52
CA ILE A 87 7.95 -32.14 18.42
C ILE A 87 7.48 -33.58 18.67
N GLU A 88 8.36 -34.49 19.09
CA GLU A 88 7.96 -35.87 19.42
C GLU A 88 6.96 -35.93 20.60
N ILE A 89 7.13 -35.07 21.62
CA ILE A 89 6.14 -34.93 22.70
C ILE A 89 4.79 -34.49 22.14
N LEU A 90 4.77 -33.51 21.25
CA LEU A 90 3.51 -33.06 20.62
C LEU A 90 2.89 -34.15 19.76
N LYS A 91 3.69 -34.94 19.04
CA LYS A 91 3.16 -36.07 18.27
C LYS A 91 2.38 -37.01 19.18
N VAL A 92 2.98 -37.44 20.29
CA VAL A 92 2.29 -38.30 21.28
C VAL A 92 0.96 -37.68 21.75
N LEU A 93 0.94 -36.38 22.07
CA LEU A 93 -0.27 -35.68 22.52
C LEU A 93 -1.33 -35.50 21.43
N LEU A 94 -0.96 -35.59 20.17
CA LEU A 94 -1.82 -35.41 18.99
C LEU A 94 -2.22 -36.76 18.34
N THR A 95 -2.04 -37.87 19.06
CA THR A 95 -2.49 -39.19 18.64
C THR A 95 -4.02 -39.24 18.49
N HIS A 96 -4.48 -39.96 17.46
CA HIS A 96 -5.91 -40.15 17.15
C HIS A 96 -6.38 -41.61 17.26
N SER A 97 -5.45 -42.56 17.33
CA SER A 97 -5.74 -43.99 17.45
C SER A 97 -5.82 -44.47 18.91
N ASP A 98 -6.00 -43.55 19.87
CA ASP A 98 -5.96 -43.79 21.31
C ASP A 98 -7.23 -43.33 22.05
N PRO A 99 -8.42 -43.87 21.72
CA PRO A 99 -9.65 -43.45 22.38
C PRO A 99 -9.65 -43.81 23.87
N LEU A 100 -9.86 -42.81 24.72
CA LEU A 100 -10.12 -42.91 26.16
C LEU A 100 -11.45 -42.21 26.46
N ASP A 101 -12.42 -42.89 27.07
CA ASP A 101 -13.75 -42.33 27.37
C ASP A 101 -14.41 -41.62 26.16
N LYS A 102 -14.32 -42.24 24.98
CA LYS A 102 -14.83 -41.75 23.69
C LYS A 102 -14.11 -40.51 23.12
N LYS A 103 -13.02 -40.04 23.72
CA LYS A 103 -12.17 -38.95 23.18
C LYS A 103 -10.75 -39.45 22.95
N THR A 104 -10.13 -38.99 21.86
CA THR A 104 -8.71 -39.27 21.57
C THR A 104 -7.81 -38.25 22.28
N SER A 105 -6.51 -38.52 22.43
CA SER A 105 -5.59 -37.53 23.00
C SER A 105 -5.61 -36.22 22.23
N ARG A 106 -5.68 -36.29 20.88
CA ARG A 106 -5.83 -35.11 20.02
C ARG A 106 -7.10 -34.31 20.33
N MET A 107 -8.25 -34.96 20.51
CA MET A 107 -9.50 -34.27 20.83
C MET A 107 -9.40 -33.54 22.17
N ILE A 108 -8.85 -34.20 23.20
CA ILE A 108 -8.64 -33.59 24.52
C ILE A 108 -7.67 -32.40 24.42
N PHE A 109 -6.57 -32.57 23.66
CA PHE A 109 -5.60 -31.51 23.43
C PHE A 109 -6.24 -30.29 22.74
N LEU A 110 -7.05 -30.51 21.69
CA LEU A 110 -7.74 -29.45 20.95
C LEU A 110 -8.73 -28.68 21.82
N GLU A 111 -9.57 -29.38 22.59
CA GLU A 111 -10.52 -28.75 23.51
C GLU A 111 -9.78 -27.84 24.53
N LYS A 112 -8.68 -28.33 25.09
CA LYS A 112 -7.87 -27.57 26.05
C LYS A 112 -7.15 -26.39 25.40
N LEU A 113 -6.58 -26.57 24.21
CA LEU A 113 -5.90 -25.50 23.47
C LEU A 113 -6.89 -24.40 23.05
N LYS A 114 -8.07 -24.76 22.56
CA LYS A 114 -9.14 -23.81 22.24
C LYS A 114 -9.61 -23.03 23.46
N THR A 115 -9.84 -23.73 24.57
CA THR A 115 -10.20 -23.08 25.84
C THR A 115 -9.10 -22.12 26.31
N TYR A 116 -7.84 -22.51 26.18
CA TYR A 116 -6.70 -21.66 26.47
C TYR A 116 -6.70 -20.42 25.57
N LEU A 117 -6.79 -20.57 24.25
CA LEU A 117 -6.81 -19.43 23.33
C LEU A 117 -7.99 -18.50 23.61
N LYS A 118 -9.19 -19.03 23.84
CA LYS A 118 -10.39 -18.25 24.20
C LYS A 118 -10.20 -17.44 25.47
N ASN A 119 -9.65 -18.05 26.53
CA ASN A 119 -9.42 -17.36 27.80
C ASN A 119 -8.36 -16.25 27.69
N ASN A 120 -7.41 -16.40 26.77
CA ASN A 120 -6.35 -15.43 26.52
C ASN A 120 -6.70 -14.42 25.39
N ASN A 121 -7.81 -14.60 24.68
CA ASN A 121 -8.25 -13.76 23.56
C ASN A 121 -9.04 -12.50 24.00
N ARG A 122 -8.53 -11.70 24.94
CA ARG A 122 -9.23 -10.45 25.31
C ARG A 122 -8.72 -9.25 24.51
N LEU A 123 -9.59 -8.82 23.59
CA LEU A 123 -9.78 -7.51 22.97
C LEU A 123 -9.87 -6.31 23.96
N GLY A 124 -9.15 -6.33 25.08
CA GLY A 124 -9.21 -5.32 26.13
C GLY A 124 -7.83 -4.95 26.65
N LYS A 125 -7.39 -3.73 26.30
CA LYS A 125 -6.26 -3.02 26.92
C LYS A 125 -6.36 -3.16 28.44
N LEU A 126 -5.50 -3.95 29.10
CA LEU A 126 -4.97 -3.71 30.48
C LEU A 126 -4.31 -4.90 31.19
N GLN A 127 -4.20 -6.11 30.61
CA GLN A 127 -3.41 -7.19 31.26
C GLN A 127 -2.44 -7.85 30.29
N GLN A 128 -1.14 -7.82 30.63
CA GLN A 128 -0.10 -8.66 30.04
C GLN A 128 -0.40 -10.13 30.40
N VAL A 129 -1.30 -10.75 29.65
CA VAL A 129 -1.57 -12.18 29.79
C VAL A 129 -0.53 -12.93 28.95
N THR A 130 0.09 -13.94 29.55
CA THR A 130 1.21 -14.72 29.03
C THR A 130 0.92 -15.23 27.61
N THR A 131 1.57 -14.63 26.60
CA THR A 131 1.39 -14.99 25.19
C THR A 131 1.94 -16.39 24.92
N CYS A 132 1.25 -17.20 24.11
CA CYS A 132 1.75 -18.51 23.67
C CYS A 132 3.09 -18.34 22.95
N PRO A 133 4.19 -18.99 23.37
CA PRO A 133 5.49 -18.78 22.75
C PRO A 133 5.50 -19.05 21.25
N LEU A 134 6.17 -18.21 20.46
CA LEU A 134 6.37 -18.42 19.01
C LEU A 134 6.93 -19.81 18.70
N SER A 135 7.80 -20.31 19.59
CA SER A 135 8.35 -21.66 19.51
C SER A 135 7.24 -22.70 19.40
N PHE A 136 6.23 -22.65 20.26
CA PHE A 136 5.10 -23.59 20.30
C PHE A 136 4.35 -23.66 18.97
N PHE A 137 4.11 -22.51 18.32
CA PHE A 137 3.51 -22.45 16.98
C PHE A 137 4.29 -23.30 15.96
N HIS A 138 5.61 -23.13 15.88
CA HIS A 138 6.44 -23.87 14.94
C HIS A 138 6.44 -25.38 15.20
N ARG A 139 6.47 -25.82 16.47
CA ARG A 139 6.45 -27.26 16.77
C ARG A 139 5.08 -27.87 16.47
N LEU A 140 3.99 -27.11 16.68
CA LEU A 140 2.65 -27.51 16.28
C LEU A 140 2.51 -27.65 14.76
N VAL A 141 3.07 -26.73 13.98
CA VAL A 141 3.10 -26.83 12.51
C VAL A 141 3.79 -28.13 12.07
N GLN A 142 4.96 -28.42 12.63
CA GLN A 142 5.72 -29.63 12.31
C GLN A 142 4.96 -30.91 12.70
N ALA A 143 4.37 -30.96 13.90
CA ALA A 143 3.58 -32.10 14.35
C ALA A 143 2.29 -32.30 13.52
N LEU A 144 1.62 -31.20 13.14
CA LEU A 144 0.46 -31.24 12.25
C LEU A 144 0.84 -31.81 10.88
N ARG A 145 1.92 -31.32 10.27
CA ARG A 145 2.38 -31.78 8.94
C ARG A 145 2.68 -33.28 8.94
N PHE A 146 3.33 -33.78 9.98
CA PHE A 146 3.55 -35.22 10.15
C PHE A 146 2.25 -36.03 10.12
N TYR A 147 1.26 -35.67 10.95
CA TYR A 147 -0.03 -36.37 10.95
C TYR A 147 -0.84 -36.15 9.69
N TRP A 148 -0.68 -35.00 9.02
CA TRP A 148 -1.37 -34.73 7.77
C TRP A 148 -0.88 -35.66 6.67
N ASP A 149 0.43 -35.85 6.54
CA ASP A 149 1.01 -36.76 5.55
C ASP A 149 0.73 -38.25 5.89
N ASP A 150 0.63 -38.60 7.18
CA ASP A 150 0.18 -39.92 7.62
C ASP A 150 -1.28 -40.20 7.22
N PHE A 151 -2.19 -39.25 7.45
CA PHE A 151 -3.59 -39.32 7.02
C PHE A 151 -3.71 -39.40 5.49
N GLN A 152 -2.92 -38.60 4.77
CA GLN A 152 -2.89 -38.64 3.31
C GLN A 152 -2.37 -39.98 2.79
N SER A 153 -1.37 -40.57 3.43
CA SER A 153 -0.83 -41.88 3.06
C SER A 153 -1.86 -43.00 3.29
N ALA A 154 -2.67 -42.89 4.34
CA ALA A 154 -3.74 -43.82 4.66
C ALA A 154 -4.93 -43.71 3.69
N ASP A 155 -5.23 -42.51 3.19
CA ASP A 155 -6.31 -42.28 2.22
C ASP A 155 -5.95 -41.23 1.16
N PRO A 156 -5.16 -41.62 0.14
CA PRO A 156 -4.69 -40.70 -0.91
C PRO A 156 -5.82 -40.16 -1.79
N SER A 157 -7.00 -40.78 -1.75
CA SER A 157 -8.13 -40.41 -2.60
C SER A 157 -8.94 -39.24 -2.06
N ARG A 158 -8.91 -39.03 -0.73
CA ARG A 158 -9.71 -38.02 -0.03
C ARG A 158 -8.89 -36.92 0.63
N PHE A 159 -7.58 -37.09 0.77
CA PHE A 159 -6.69 -36.13 1.39
C PHE A 159 -5.54 -35.75 0.48
N VAL A 160 -5.17 -34.47 0.53
CA VAL A 160 -3.99 -33.92 -0.16
C VAL A 160 -2.77 -33.96 0.74
N SER A 161 -1.57 -33.85 0.16
CA SER A 161 -0.32 -33.77 0.92
C SER A 161 -0.33 -32.57 1.89
N SER A 162 0.50 -32.60 2.92
CA SER A 162 0.66 -31.46 3.84
C SER A 162 1.09 -30.20 3.10
N GLN A 163 1.88 -30.33 2.03
CA GLN A 163 2.32 -29.21 1.20
C GLN A 163 1.17 -28.53 0.45
N ASP A 164 0.11 -29.26 0.15
CA ASP A 164 -1.09 -28.79 -0.55
C ASP A 164 -2.29 -28.59 0.38
N ALA A 165 -2.09 -28.75 1.70
CA ALA A 165 -3.13 -28.62 2.70
C ALA A 165 -3.90 -27.30 2.60
N PHE A 166 -5.21 -27.36 2.86
CA PHE A 166 -6.12 -26.23 2.93
C PHE A 166 -7.30 -26.59 3.83
N ILE A 167 -8.06 -25.58 4.27
CA ILE A 167 -9.33 -25.80 4.98
C ILE A 167 -10.48 -25.59 4.01
N PRO A 168 -11.32 -26.60 3.76
CA PRO A 168 -12.50 -26.42 2.92
C PRO A 168 -13.48 -25.41 3.52
N ILE A 169 -14.15 -24.65 2.67
CA ILE A 169 -15.05 -23.57 3.13
C ILE A 169 -16.22 -24.06 3.99
N HIS A 170 -16.66 -25.32 3.81
CA HIS A 170 -17.77 -25.91 4.59
C HIS A 170 -17.49 -25.97 6.09
N GLU A 171 -16.21 -25.96 6.47
CA GLU A 171 -15.77 -25.96 7.86
C GLU A 171 -16.15 -24.67 8.60
N PHE A 172 -16.44 -23.59 7.87
CA PHE A 172 -16.75 -22.27 8.43
C PHE A 172 -18.25 -21.96 8.54
N TRP A 173 -19.11 -22.83 7.99
CA TRP A 173 -20.57 -22.62 7.99
C TRP A 173 -21.24 -22.98 9.32
N VAL A 174 -20.62 -23.86 10.11
CA VAL A 174 -21.22 -24.41 11.32
C VAL A 174 -20.83 -23.59 12.56
N ASP A 175 -21.82 -23.24 13.37
CA ASP A 175 -21.67 -22.55 14.67
C ASP A 175 -21.11 -23.46 15.78
N SER A 176 -20.66 -24.68 15.44
CA SER A 176 -20.23 -25.71 16.39
C SER A 176 -18.79 -25.51 16.88
N ARG A 177 -18.04 -24.58 16.29
CA ARG A 177 -16.72 -24.19 16.79
C ARG A 177 -16.98 -23.13 17.86
N GLU A 178 -16.54 -23.37 19.09
CA GLU A 178 -16.74 -22.54 20.32
C GLU A 178 -16.20 -21.07 20.26
N LEU A 179 -15.94 -20.58 19.05
CA LEU A 179 -15.44 -19.30 18.60
C LEU A 179 -16.50 -18.53 17.77
N SER A 180 -17.79 -18.67 18.12
CA SER A 180 -18.93 -18.04 17.44
C SER A 180 -18.89 -16.51 17.41
N GLU A 181 -18.07 -15.89 18.26
CA GLU A 181 -17.84 -14.43 18.34
C GLU A 181 -16.83 -13.92 17.30
N VAL A 182 -16.16 -14.82 16.56
CA VAL A 182 -15.16 -14.42 15.55
C VAL A 182 -15.85 -13.86 14.31
N GLN A 183 -15.46 -12.64 13.92
CA GLN A 183 -15.94 -12.00 12.70
C GLN A 183 -15.53 -12.79 11.45
N ARG A 184 -16.43 -12.81 10.47
CA ARG A 184 -16.18 -13.34 9.12
C ARG A 184 -16.15 -12.18 8.13
N CYS A 185 -15.66 -12.42 6.92
CA CYS A 185 -15.62 -11.41 5.87
C CYS A 185 -16.99 -10.73 5.64
N GLY A 186 -18.11 -11.46 5.76
CA GLY A 186 -19.45 -10.91 5.67
C GLY A 186 -20.15 -10.60 7.01
N GLY A 187 -19.38 -10.50 8.10
CA GLY A 187 -19.89 -10.25 9.45
C GLY A 187 -20.10 -11.54 10.27
N LEU A 188 -20.94 -11.45 11.31
CA LEU A 188 -21.16 -12.57 12.25
C LEU A 188 -21.80 -13.80 11.56
N VAL A 189 -21.39 -15.00 11.97
CA VAL A 189 -21.93 -16.27 11.45
C VAL A 189 -23.45 -16.37 11.58
N SER A 190 -24.03 -15.85 12.67
CA SER A 190 -25.48 -15.81 12.89
C SER A 190 -26.22 -14.94 11.85
N HIS A 191 -25.61 -13.82 11.45
CA HIS A 191 -26.12 -12.97 10.38
C HIS A 191 -26.00 -13.69 9.03
N LEU A 192 -24.85 -14.30 8.74
CA LEU A 192 -24.62 -15.04 7.50
C LEU A 192 -25.58 -16.22 7.36
N ASN A 193 -25.83 -16.99 8.42
CA ASN A 193 -26.80 -18.09 8.39
C ASN A 193 -28.22 -17.61 8.08
N LYS A 194 -28.57 -16.39 8.49
CA LYS A 194 -29.86 -15.78 8.15
C LYS A 194 -29.94 -15.32 6.69
N VAL A 195 -28.87 -14.73 6.15
CA VAL A 195 -28.85 -14.13 4.80
C VAL A 195 -28.50 -15.15 3.71
N LEU A 196 -27.56 -16.04 3.99
CA LEU A 196 -26.95 -16.98 3.05
C LEU A 196 -27.25 -18.46 3.39
N GLY A 197 -28.02 -18.76 4.44
CA GLY A 197 -28.36 -20.14 4.79
C GLY A 197 -29.04 -20.93 3.65
N GLY A 198 -29.81 -20.25 2.81
CA GLY A 198 -30.36 -20.84 1.58
C GLY A 198 -29.29 -21.24 0.56
N GLU A 199 -28.23 -20.43 0.41
CA GLU A 199 -27.09 -20.72 -0.47
C GLU A 199 -26.24 -21.87 0.09
N VAL A 200 -26.07 -21.94 1.41
CA VAL A 200 -25.42 -23.09 2.07
C VAL A 200 -26.18 -24.39 1.77
N ASN A 201 -27.51 -24.36 1.91
CA ASN A 201 -28.36 -25.51 1.59
C ASN A 201 -28.19 -25.93 0.12
N LYS A 202 -28.25 -24.98 -0.83
CA LYS A 202 -28.04 -25.28 -2.26
C LYS A 202 -26.68 -25.92 -2.52
N CYS A 203 -25.62 -25.37 -1.93
CA CYS A 203 -24.27 -25.91 -2.04
C CYS A 203 -24.16 -27.35 -1.50
N GLN A 204 -24.95 -27.70 -0.48
CA GLN A 204 -25.04 -29.06 0.06
C GLN A 204 -25.99 -29.97 -0.73
N GLY A 205 -26.58 -29.49 -1.83
CA GLY A 205 -27.56 -30.24 -2.62
C GLY A 205 -28.91 -30.37 -1.93
N LEU A 206 -29.28 -29.40 -1.08
CA LEU A 206 -30.55 -29.32 -0.39
C LEU A 206 -31.40 -28.20 -0.99
N GLN A 207 -32.68 -28.49 -1.22
CA GLN A 207 -33.68 -27.54 -1.68
C GLN A 207 -34.91 -27.63 -0.77
N ILE A 208 -35.53 -26.48 -0.48
CA ILE A 208 -36.79 -26.45 0.28
C ILE A 208 -37.93 -26.83 -0.67
N ASP A 209 -38.70 -27.86 -0.31
CA ASP A 209 -39.89 -28.26 -1.05
C ASP A 209 -41.09 -27.33 -0.79
N LYS A 210 -42.23 -27.61 -1.44
CA LYS A 210 -43.46 -26.80 -1.30
C LYS A 210 -44.02 -26.80 0.13
N ASP A 211 -43.64 -27.77 0.96
CA ASP A 211 -44.09 -27.94 2.33
C ASP A 211 -43.09 -27.36 3.35
N GLY A 212 -42.02 -26.70 2.88
CA GLY A 212 -41.01 -26.07 3.73
C GLY A 212 -39.95 -27.04 4.26
N LYS A 213 -39.86 -28.27 3.74
CA LYS A 213 -38.88 -29.28 4.19
C LYS A 213 -37.64 -29.31 3.28
N PRO A 214 -36.44 -29.51 3.85
CA PRO A 214 -35.24 -29.70 3.05
C PRO A 214 -35.25 -31.08 2.38
N VAL A 215 -35.25 -31.10 1.06
CA VAL A 215 -35.17 -32.30 0.21
C VAL A 215 -33.85 -32.29 -0.53
N ARG A 216 -33.22 -33.46 -0.65
CA ARG A 216 -31.94 -33.60 -1.37
C ARG A 216 -32.19 -33.54 -2.88
N ASN A 217 -31.63 -32.53 -3.53
CA ASN A 217 -31.62 -32.35 -4.97
C ASN A 217 -30.17 -32.05 -5.43
N PRO A 218 -29.39 -33.04 -5.88
CA PRO A 218 -28.00 -32.82 -6.29
C PRO A 218 -27.83 -31.83 -7.45
N GLU A 219 -28.87 -31.61 -8.25
CA GLU A 219 -28.83 -30.65 -9.37
C GLU A 219 -28.54 -29.22 -8.90
N VAL A 220 -29.01 -28.82 -7.70
CA VAL A 220 -28.79 -27.45 -7.20
C VAL A 220 -27.36 -27.21 -6.68
N SER A 221 -26.58 -28.27 -6.46
CA SER A 221 -25.17 -28.15 -6.05
C SER A 221 -24.19 -28.04 -7.21
N LYS A 222 -24.66 -28.20 -8.47
CA LYS A 222 -23.78 -28.19 -9.67
C LYS A 222 -23.12 -26.84 -9.93
N ASP A 223 -23.69 -25.76 -9.41
CA ASP A 223 -23.13 -24.41 -9.52
C ASP A 223 -21.90 -24.19 -8.62
N TYR A 224 -21.61 -25.13 -7.72
CA TYR A 224 -20.48 -25.05 -6.80
C TYR A 224 -19.40 -26.09 -7.12
N PRO A 225 -18.13 -25.81 -6.78
CA PRO A 225 -17.06 -26.78 -6.93
C PRO A 225 -17.34 -28.07 -6.13
N PRO A 226 -16.93 -29.25 -6.65
CA PRO A 226 -17.06 -30.50 -5.92
C PRO A 226 -16.25 -30.45 -4.62
N MET A 227 -16.73 -31.13 -3.58
CA MET A 227 -16.06 -31.21 -2.30
C MET A 227 -14.76 -32.03 -2.44
N GLU A 228 -13.61 -31.36 -2.30
CA GLU A 228 -12.29 -31.98 -2.52
C GLU A 228 -11.73 -32.73 -1.31
N MET A 229 -12.13 -32.36 -0.09
CA MET A 229 -11.68 -32.99 1.16
C MET A 229 -12.84 -33.21 2.12
N PRO A 230 -12.82 -34.27 2.94
CA PRO A 230 -13.90 -34.60 3.87
C PRO A 230 -14.03 -33.57 4.99
N SER A 231 -15.24 -33.37 5.50
CA SER A 231 -15.52 -32.44 6.59
C SER A 231 -15.36 -33.07 7.97
N GLY A 232 -15.17 -32.22 8.99
CA GLY A 232 -15.35 -32.60 10.40
C GLY A 232 -14.26 -33.49 11.00
N ASN A 233 -13.06 -33.52 10.44
CA ASN A 233 -11.91 -34.23 11.04
C ASN A 233 -11.14 -33.30 12.00
N SER A 234 -10.83 -33.83 13.19
CA SER A 234 -9.92 -33.26 14.20
C SER A 234 -8.61 -32.65 13.66
N LEU A 235 -8.10 -33.13 12.53
CA LEU A 235 -6.88 -32.61 11.90
C LEU A 235 -7.10 -31.22 11.26
N MET A 236 -8.26 -30.99 10.64
CA MET A 236 -8.63 -29.67 10.09
C MET A 236 -8.91 -28.67 11.21
N GLU A 237 -9.48 -29.16 12.32
CA GLU A 237 -9.68 -28.37 13.53
C GLU A 237 -8.34 -27.93 14.14
N LEU A 238 -7.33 -28.80 14.16
CA LEU A 238 -5.97 -28.44 14.58
C LEU A 238 -5.35 -27.39 13.67
N LEU A 239 -5.50 -27.52 12.35
CA LEU A 239 -5.00 -26.53 11.41
C LEU A 239 -5.65 -25.16 11.62
N ASP A 240 -6.98 -25.10 11.80
CA ASP A 240 -7.71 -23.86 12.09
C ASP A 240 -7.21 -23.18 13.37
N VAL A 241 -6.95 -23.98 14.41
CA VAL A 241 -6.37 -23.50 15.67
C VAL A 241 -4.94 -22.98 15.50
N ILE A 242 -4.13 -23.58 14.61
CA ILE A 242 -2.77 -23.09 14.32
C ILE A 242 -2.81 -21.75 13.58
N VAL A 243 -3.71 -21.58 12.60
CA VAL A 243 -3.92 -20.29 11.91
C VAL A 243 -4.33 -19.22 12.93
N LEU A 244 -5.30 -19.54 13.80
CA LEU A 244 -5.73 -18.64 14.87
C LEU A 244 -4.60 -18.31 15.87
N LEU A 245 -3.80 -19.30 16.27
CA LEU A 245 -2.65 -19.11 17.16
C LEU A 245 -1.60 -18.16 16.54
N TYR A 246 -1.40 -18.25 15.22
CA TYR A 246 -0.48 -17.34 14.55
C TYR A 246 -0.98 -15.89 14.65
N ASN A 247 -2.23 -15.68 14.27
CA ASN A 247 -2.89 -14.38 14.26
C ASN A 247 -2.97 -13.74 15.66
N LEU A 248 -3.34 -14.51 16.69
CA LEU A 248 -3.53 -13.97 18.04
C LEU A 248 -2.24 -13.64 18.80
N SER A 249 -1.12 -14.34 18.52
CA SER A 249 0.09 -14.10 19.32
C SER A 249 1.43 -14.32 18.64
N SER A 250 1.52 -15.18 17.63
CA SER A 250 2.82 -15.57 17.07
C SER A 250 3.41 -14.45 16.20
N HIS A 251 2.57 -13.79 15.41
CA HIS A 251 2.96 -12.64 14.61
C HIS A 251 3.52 -11.49 15.49
N ASP A 252 2.79 -11.08 16.52
CA ASP A 252 3.20 -10.00 17.43
C ASP A 252 4.51 -10.30 18.18
N GLN A 253 4.76 -11.56 18.53
CA GLN A 253 6.03 -11.96 19.13
C GLN A 253 7.18 -11.86 18.14
N LEU A 254 6.96 -12.31 16.90
CA LEU A 254 7.95 -12.19 15.84
C LEU A 254 8.26 -10.71 15.55
N PHE A 255 7.25 -9.83 15.57
CA PHE A 255 7.44 -8.38 15.46
C PHE A 255 8.28 -7.81 16.61
N LYS A 256 7.99 -8.17 17.87
CA LYS A 256 8.78 -7.74 19.03
C LYS A 256 10.23 -8.19 18.91
N MET A 257 10.47 -9.43 18.49
CA MET A 257 11.82 -9.97 18.27
C MET A 257 12.54 -9.26 17.12
N PHE A 258 11.83 -8.96 16.04
CA PHE A 258 12.33 -8.15 14.94
C PHE A 258 12.72 -6.72 15.39
N SER A 259 11.94 -6.07 16.26
CA SER A 259 12.24 -4.70 16.73
C SER A 259 13.59 -4.57 17.47
N LEU A 260 14.11 -5.65 18.05
CA LEU A 260 15.46 -5.68 18.66
C LEU A 260 16.56 -5.47 17.62
N ARG A 261 16.33 -5.91 16.37
CA ARG A 261 17.25 -5.67 15.24
C ARG A 261 17.37 -4.19 14.91
N ASP A 262 16.25 -3.47 14.90
CA ASP A 262 16.24 -2.04 14.60
C ASP A 262 16.94 -1.25 15.71
N ASN A 263 16.71 -1.62 16.97
CA ASN A 263 17.47 -1.06 18.10
C ASN A 263 18.98 -1.31 17.95
N LEU A 264 19.40 -2.53 17.60
CA LEU A 264 20.81 -2.84 17.36
C LEU A 264 21.39 -1.98 16.23
N LYS A 265 20.65 -1.78 15.15
CA LYS A 265 21.06 -0.92 14.03
C LYS A 265 21.25 0.54 14.46
N GLU A 266 20.40 1.07 15.33
CA GLU A 266 20.55 2.42 15.89
C GLU A 266 21.84 2.55 16.70
N PHE A 267 22.15 1.57 17.57
CA PHE A 267 23.40 1.58 18.34
C PHE A 267 24.65 1.43 17.47
N VAL A 268 24.61 0.57 16.45
CA VAL A 268 25.70 0.44 15.46
C VAL A 268 25.94 1.75 14.73
N THR A 269 24.87 2.46 14.37
CA THR A 269 24.97 3.78 13.71
C THR A 269 25.54 4.83 14.67
N ALA A 270 25.06 4.85 15.91
CA ALA A 270 25.54 5.77 16.95
C ALA A 270 27.02 5.55 17.31
N LEU A 271 27.49 4.29 17.31
CA LEU A 271 28.91 3.95 17.50
C LEU A 271 29.77 4.58 16.41
N ARG A 272 29.43 4.34 15.14
CA ARG A 272 30.20 4.94 14.01
C ARG A 272 30.18 6.45 14.02
N ASP A 273 29.01 7.05 14.25
CA ASP A 273 28.90 8.51 14.34
C ASP A 273 29.78 9.07 15.48
N THR A 274 29.96 8.30 16.55
CA THR A 274 30.82 8.67 17.69
C THR A 274 32.30 8.48 17.37
N GLU A 275 32.67 7.37 16.71
CA GLU A 275 34.03 7.13 16.18
C GLU A 275 34.46 8.24 15.22
N MET A 276 33.61 8.58 14.25
CA MET A 276 33.87 9.69 13.31
C MET A 276 34.04 11.04 14.03
N LYS A 277 33.27 11.29 15.11
CA LYS A 277 33.42 12.51 15.92
C LYS A 277 34.72 12.50 16.73
N LEU A 278 35.17 11.33 17.19
CA LEU A 278 36.45 11.17 17.88
C LEU A 278 37.64 11.46 16.95
N ASP A 279 37.60 10.95 15.72
CA ASP A 279 38.64 11.17 14.71
C ASP A 279 38.85 12.64 14.35
N VAL A 280 37.77 13.42 14.37
CA VAL A 280 37.77 14.87 14.04
C VAL A 280 37.81 15.75 15.31
N CYS A 281 37.91 15.15 16.50
CA CYS A 281 37.87 15.89 17.76
C CYS A 281 39.11 16.79 17.91
N PRO A 282 38.94 18.10 18.18
CA PRO A 282 40.06 19.02 18.38
C PRO A 282 40.95 18.63 19.56
N SER A 283 42.28 18.70 19.40
CA SER A 283 43.25 18.31 20.44
C SER A 283 43.27 19.24 21.66
N ASP A 284 42.68 20.42 21.56
CA ASP A 284 42.57 21.45 22.60
C ASP A 284 41.34 21.27 23.51
N ARG A 285 40.49 20.26 23.24
CA ARG A 285 39.28 19.95 24.01
C ARG A 285 39.29 18.54 24.58
N PRO A 286 40.14 18.26 25.60
CA PRO A 286 40.22 16.95 26.23
C PRO A 286 38.93 16.56 26.96
N ASP A 287 38.14 17.55 27.40
CA ASP A 287 36.81 17.37 27.99
C ASP A 287 35.80 16.74 27.01
N MET A 288 35.79 17.21 25.76
CA MET A 288 34.92 16.65 24.71
C MET A 288 35.36 15.25 24.30
N LYS A 289 36.68 15.03 24.19
CA LYS A 289 37.23 13.71 23.88
C LYS A 289 36.86 12.68 24.97
N ALA A 290 37.02 13.03 26.25
CA ALA A 290 36.66 12.15 27.35
C ALA A 290 35.15 11.85 27.41
N GLU A 291 34.29 12.80 27.01
CA GLU A 291 32.85 12.57 26.89
C GLU A 291 32.50 11.61 25.75
N LEU A 292 33.11 11.80 24.58
CA LEU A 292 32.91 10.93 23.42
C LEU A 292 33.42 9.51 23.68
N GLU A 293 34.58 9.35 24.33
CA GLU A 293 35.12 8.04 24.73
C GLU A 293 34.17 7.33 25.72
N ARG A 294 33.58 8.08 26.67
CA ARG A 294 32.60 7.52 27.59
C ARG A 294 31.31 7.10 26.88
N ALA A 295 30.79 7.94 25.98
CA ALA A 295 29.62 7.62 25.18
C ALA A 295 29.86 6.39 24.30
N MET A 296 31.04 6.30 23.68
CA MET A 296 31.48 5.14 22.90
C MET A 296 31.49 3.87 23.75
N GLY A 297 32.03 3.90 24.97
CA GLY A 297 32.01 2.75 25.89
C GLY A 297 30.59 2.28 26.23
N VAL A 298 29.66 3.21 26.50
CA VAL A 298 28.25 2.88 26.78
C VAL A 298 27.56 2.28 25.55
N PHE A 299 27.77 2.85 24.37
CA PHE A 299 27.19 2.31 23.14
C PHE A 299 27.79 0.94 22.79
N GLN A 300 29.07 0.72 23.07
CA GLN A 300 29.76 -0.55 22.83
C GLN A 300 29.18 -1.65 23.72
N GLU A 301 29.04 -1.41 25.02
CA GLU A 301 28.42 -2.36 25.95
C GLU A 301 27.00 -2.75 25.49
N LYS A 302 26.17 -1.76 25.15
CA LYS A 302 24.79 -2.00 24.68
C LYS A 302 24.74 -2.73 23.35
N TYR A 303 25.67 -2.42 22.44
CA TYR A 303 25.84 -3.13 21.18
C TYR A 303 26.18 -4.61 21.43
N GLU A 304 27.14 -4.90 22.30
CA GLU A 304 27.57 -6.26 22.60
C GLU A 304 26.44 -7.09 23.21
N ASP A 305 25.71 -6.54 24.19
CA ASP A 305 24.53 -7.17 24.80
C ASP A 305 23.48 -7.55 23.73
N LEU A 306 23.10 -6.57 22.90
CA LEU A 306 22.10 -6.75 21.86
C LEU A 306 22.58 -7.69 20.74
N ALA A 307 23.86 -7.67 20.39
CA ALA A 307 24.42 -8.56 19.37
C ALA A 307 24.41 -10.03 19.83
N ARG A 308 24.63 -10.30 21.12
CA ARG A 308 24.47 -11.66 21.70
C ARG A 308 23.00 -12.09 21.73
N GLN A 309 22.09 -11.20 22.11
CA GLN A 309 20.65 -11.49 22.03
C GLN A 309 20.19 -11.76 20.59
N MET A 310 20.72 -11.01 19.62
CA MET A 310 20.48 -11.27 18.20
C MET A 310 21.06 -12.60 17.73
N ALA A 311 22.23 -13.02 18.23
CA ALA A 311 22.79 -14.34 17.93
C ALA A 311 21.84 -15.46 18.36
N TRP A 312 21.25 -15.33 19.54
CA TRP A 312 20.21 -16.25 20.01
C TRP A 312 18.99 -16.22 19.08
N LEU A 313 18.48 -15.05 18.70
CA LEU A 313 17.34 -14.92 17.78
C LEU A 313 17.62 -15.52 16.40
N ILE A 314 18.81 -15.31 15.83
CA ILE A 314 19.25 -15.91 14.56
C ILE A 314 19.27 -17.43 14.66
N SER A 315 19.66 -17.95 15.82
CA SER A 315 19.77 -19.39 16.04
C SER A 315 18.40 -20.05 16.24
N VAL A 316 17.48 -19.42 16.99
CA VAL A 316 16.23 -20.02 17.46
C VAL A 316 14.99 -19.60 16.66
N VAL A 317 14.94 -18.36 16.19
CA VAL A 317 13.74 -17.72 15.62
C VAL A 317 13.90 -17.49 14.12
N PHE A 318 14.98 -16.86 13.70
CA PHE A 318 15.26 -16.54 12.29
C PHE A 318 16.05 -17.66 11.61
N SER A 319 15.61 -18.92 11.76
CA SER A 319 16.22 -20.06 11.05
C SER A 319 15.41 -20.44 9.81
N THR A 320 16.07 -21.12 8.85
CA THR A 320 15.44 -21.53 7.59
C THR A 320 14.20 -22.40 7.83
N ARG A 321 14.27 -23.34 8.80
CA ARG A 321 13.14 -24.21 9.17
C ARG A 321 11.92 -23.41 9.65
N LYS A 322 12.14 -22.34 10.42
CA LYS A 322 11.05 -21.45 10.90
C LYS A 322 10.47 -20.60 9.78
N GLN A 323 11.32 -20.15 8.85
CA GLN A 323 10.89 -19.43 7.67
C GLN A 323 10.04 -20.32 6.75
N GLU A 324 10.43 -21.59 6.58
CA GLU A 324 9.66 -22.60 5.83
C GLU A 324 8.30 -22.91 6.48
N ASP A 325 8.23 -23.00 7.82
CA ASP A 325 6.96 -23.17 8.53
C ASP A 325 5.99 -22.01 8.26
N LEU A 326 6.51 -20.78 8.21
CA LEU A 326 5.71 -19.59 7.93
C LEU A 326 5.31 -19.51 6.45
N ALA A 327 6.21 -19.87 5.54
CA ALA A 327 5.90 -19.98 4.11
C ALA A 327 4.83 -21.05 3.85
N TRP A 328 4.89 -22.17 4.59
CA TRP A 328 3.87 -23.20 4.56
C TRP A 328 2.52 -22.68 5.07
N LEU A 329 2.49 -21.96 6.20
CA LEU A 329 1.27 -21.34 6.71
C LEU A 329 0.63 -20.39 5.68
N LEU A 330 1.45 -19.53 5.07
CA LEU A 330 0.99 -18.63 4.00
C LEU A 330 0.42 -19.43 2.81
N GLY A 331 1.06 -20.53 2.42
CA GLY A 331 0.57 -21.40 1.35
C GLY A 331 -0.79 -22.01 1.65
N VAL A 332 -0.97 -22.50 2.89
CA VAL A 332 -2.24 -23.10 3.34
C VAL A 332 -3.37 -22.07 3.37
N THR A 333 -3.12 -20.88 3.92
CA THR A 333 -4.13 -19.82 4.00
C THR A 333 -4.47 -19.27 2.62
N LEU A 334 -3.49 -19.04 1.74
CA LEU A 334 -3.74 -18.63 0.35
C LEU A 334 -4.58 -19.68 -0.41
N ARG A 335 -4.27 -20.97 -0.31
CA ARG A 335 -5.08 -22.03 -0.95
C ARG A 335 -6.50 -22.08 -0.40
N THR A 336 -6.66 -21.89 0.90
CA THR A 336 -7.97 -21.81 1.56
C THR A 336 -8.79 -20.66 0.97
N MET A 337 -8.21 -19.47 0.84
CA MET A 337 -8.85 -18.30 0.23
C MET A 337 -9.16 -18.49 -1.26
N GLU A 338 -8.21 -19.04 -2.01
CA GLU A 338 -8.33 -19.30 -3.44
C GLU A 338 -9.51 -20.24 -3.72
N LYS A 339 -9.58 -21.37 -3.01
CA LYS A 339 -10.66 -22.35 -3.17
C LYS A 339 -11.99 -21.79 -2.68
N ALA A 340 -12.01 -21.12 -1.52
CA ALA A 340 -13.22 -20.49 -0.99
C ALA A 340 -13.80 -19.43 -1.93
N SER A 341 -12.95 -18.71 -2.66
CA SER A 341 -13.38 -17.69 -3.62
C SER A 341 -14.26 -18.25 -4.73
N ASN A 342 -14.10 -19.52 -5.09
CA ASN A 342 -14.86 -20.20 -6.13
C ASN A 342 -16.30 -20.57 -5.68
N TYR A 343 -16.63 -20.43 -4.39
CA TYR A 343 -17.99 -20.66 -3.86
C TYR A 343 -18.87 -19.39 -3.86
N GLY A 344 -18.51 -18.37 -4.65
CA GLY A 344 -19.32 -17.18 -4.84
C GLY A 344 -19.56 -16.40 -3.54
N GLN A 345 -20.84 -16.18 -3.18
CA GLN A 345 -21.22 -15.43 -1.98
C GLN A 345 -20.85 -16.15 -0.67
N LEU A 346 -20.67 -17.48 -0.69
CA LEU A 346 -20.30 -18.23 0.51
C LEU A 346 -18.88 -17.91 1.01
N PHE A 347 -18.03 -17.25 0.20
CA PHE A 347 -16.75 -16.71 0.65
C PHE A 347 -16.89 -15.79 1.88
N GLN A 348 -18.05 -15.14 2.05
CA GLN A 348 -18.36 -14.31 3.21
C GLN A 348 -18.24 -15.04 4.56
N TYR A 349 -18.30 -16.37 4.58
CA TYR A 349 -18.10 -17.20 5.78
C TYR A 349 -16.66 -17.34 6.23
N ILE A 350 -15.68 -16.93 5.41
CA ILE A 350 -14.27 -17.01 5.77
C ILE A 350 -14.00 -16.15 7.01
N PRO A 351 -13.33 -16.68 8.06
CA PRO A 351 -12.97 -15.88 9.22
C PRO A 351 -11.98 -14.77 8.86
N GLU A 352 -12.17 -13.57 9.41
CA GLU A 352 -11.30 -12.41 9.14
C GLU A 352 -9.84 -12.70 9.46
N PHE A 353 -9.56 -13.44 10.53
CA PHE A 353 -8.20 -13.80 10.92
C PHE A 353 -7.44 -14.62 9.87
N TYR A 354 -8.12 -15.29 8.91
CA TYR A 354 -7.43 -15.91 7.78
C TYR A 354 -6.89 -14.86 6.82
N VAL A 355 -7.67 -13.79 6.57
CA VAL A 355 -7.24 -12.67 5.71
C VAL A 355 -6.06 -11.99 6.37
N GLU A 356 -6.17 -11.68 7.66
CA GLU A 356 -5.07 -11.10 8.45
C GLU A 356 -3.84 -11.99 8.45
N THR A 357 -4.00 -13.31 8.63
CA THR A 357 -2.86 -14.24 8.62
C THR A 357 -2.15 -14.23 7.27
N VAL A 358 -2.86 -14.15 6.14
CA VAL A 358 -2.24 -14.00 4.83
C VAL A 358 -1.39 -12.72 4.79
N LEU A 359 -1.96 -11.57 5.15
CA LEU A 359 -1.26 -10.29 5.14
C LEU A 359 -0.04 -10.28 6.09
N GLN A 360 -0.23 -10.73 7.32
CA GLN A 360 0.78 -10.82 8.37
C GLN A 360 1.94 -11.76 8.00
N SER A 361 1.65 -12.94 7.46
CA SER A 361 2.68 -13.90 7.08
C SER A 361 3.44 -13.46 5.82
N MET A 362 2.77 -12.84 4.85
CA MET A 362 3.41 -12.18 3.71
C MET A 362 4.41 -11.12 4.17
N TYR A 363 3.97 -10.21 5.05
CA TYR A 363 4.80 -9.14 5.58
C TYR A 363 5.98 -9.69 6.40
N ALA A 364 5.72 -10.63 7.30
CA ALA A 364 6.75 -11.24 8.14
C ALA A 364 7.83 -11.95 7.31
N LEU A 365 7.46 -12.72 6.29
CA LEU A 365 8.41 -13.37 5.38
C LEU A 365 9.27 -12.36 4.62
N HIS A 366 8.69 -11.23 4.24
CA HIS A 366 9.39 -10.19 3.49
C HIS A 366 10.31 -9.33 4.37
N CYS A 367 9.90 -8.99 5.60
CA CYS A 367 10.55 -7.95 6.40
C CYS A 367 11.23 -8.45 7.68
N TYR A 368 10.65 -9.45 8.37
CA TYR A 368 11.16 -9.88 9.68
C TYR A 368 12.39 -10.79 9.55
N PHE A 369 12.41 -11.67 8.55
CA PHE A 369 13.55 -12.56 8.28
C PHE A 369 14.65 -11.92 7.41
N ASN A 370 14.30 -10.99 6.53
CA ASN A 370 15.23 -10.25 5.67
C ASN A 370 16.03 -9.22 6.49
N PRO A 371 17.37 -9.07 6.34
CA PRO A 371 18.29 -9.70 5.38
C PRO A 371 19.03 -10.93 5.91
N ILE A 372 18.66 -11.43 7.10
CA ILE A 372 19.36 -12.53 7.78
C ILE A 372 19.25 -13.82 6.96
N ILE A 373 18.05 -14.11 6.46
CA ILE A 373 17.81 -15.23 5.56
C ILE A 373 17.11 -14.73 4.31
N ASN A 374 17.68 -15.11 3.18
CA ASN A 374 17.12 -14.80 1.88
C ASN A 374 15.87 -15.67 1.63
N VAL A 375 14.69 -15.04 1.70
CA VAL A 375 13.39 -15.70 1.46
C VAL A 375 13.30 -16.38 0.09
N GLU A 376 14.13 -15.97 -0.85
CA GLU A 376 14.21 -16.50 -2.21
C GLU A 376 14.79 -17.92 -2.28
N GLU A 377 15.48 -18.35 -1.22
CA GLU A 377 16.04 -19.72 -1.13
C GLU A 377 14.96 -20.74 -0.75
N ILE A 378 13.79 -20.30 -0.30
CA ILE A 378 12.66 -21.18 0.02
C ILE A 378 12.12 -21.81 -1.26
N ARG A 379 12.06 -23.14 -1.28
CA ARG A 379 11.55 -23.92 -2.41
C ARG A 379 10.10 -23.52 -2.74
N GLY A 380 9.86 -23.11 -3.98
CA GLY A 380 8.52 -22.76 -4.46
C GLY A 380 8.03 -21.37 -4.04
N TYR A 381 8.89 -20.52 -3.48
CA TYR A 381 8.50 -19.19 -3.01
C TYR A 381 8.02 -18.26 -4.13
N ASP A 382 8.55 -18.37 -5.36
CA ASP A 382 8.05 -17.59 -6.50
C ASP A 382 6.57 -17.87 -6.80
N GLU A 383 6.16 -19.14 -6.70
CA GLU A 383 4.75 -19.53 -6.85
C GLU A 383 3.90 -18.99 -5.69
N LEU A 384 4.44 -19.02 -4.47
CA LEU A 384 3.77 -18.44 -3.30
C LEU A 384 3.57 -16.92 -3.48
N ARG A 385 4.60 -16.21 -3.95
CA ARG A 385 4.55 -14.77 -4.28
C ARG A 385 3.51 -14.49 -5.37
N ARG A 386 3.46 -15.33 -6.41
CA ARG A 386 2.45 -15.22 -7.47
C ARG A 386 1.02 -15.38 -6.91
N LYS A 387 0.80 -16.36 -6.04
CA LYS A 387 -0.49 -16.57 -5.35
C LYS A 387 -0.87 -15.43 -4.41
N SER A 388 0.10 -14.87 -3.68
CA SER A 388 -0.08 -13.64 -2.89
C SER A 388 -0.56 -12.48 -3.76
N GLY A 389 0.06 -12.29 -4.94
CA GLY A 389 -0.37 -11.27 -5.90
C GLY A 389 -1.80 -11.46 -6.40
N ILE A 390 -2.19 -12.70 -6.71
CA ILE A 390 -3.58 -13.04 -7.11
C ILE A 390 -4.56 -12.74 -5.97
N PHE A 391 -4.23 -13.14 -4.75
CA PHE A 391 -5.06 -12.87 -3.56
C PHE A 391 -5.29 -11.36 -3.40
N LEU A 392 -4.22 -10.56 -3.41
CA LEU A 392 -4.32 -9.10 -3.26
C LEU A 392 -5.19 -8.49 -4.36
N ILE A 393 -4.96 -8.84 -5.63
CA ILE A 393 -5.73 -8.33 -6.78
C ILE A 393 -7.21 -8.74 -6.71
N ARG A 394 -7.50 -9.98 -6.33
CA ARG A 394 -8.87 -10.48 -6.27
C ARG A 394 -9.66 -9.85 -5.13
N HIS A 395 -9.01 -9.50 -4.03
CA HIS A 395 -9.69 -9.13 -2.79
C HIS A 395 -9.62 -7.65 -2.38
N PHE A 396 -8.73 -6.83 -2.96
CA PHE A 396 -8.63 -5.41 -2.56
C PHE A 396 -9.90 -4.57 -2.84
N ALA A 397 -10.76 -5.02 -3.74
CA ALA A 397 -12.03 -4.40 -4.08
C ALA A 397 -13.21 -5.39 -3.97
N ASP A 398 -13.06 -6.46 -3.19
CA ASP A 398 -14.07 -7.52 -3.07
C ASP A 398 -15.20 -7.12 -2.13
N ALA A 399 -16.40 -6.94 -2.68
CA ALA A 399 -17.60 -6.54 -1.94
C ALA A 399 -18.06 -7.58 -0.90
N ARG A 400 -17.54 -8.82 -0.96
CA ARG A 400 -17.82 -9.86 0.04
C ARG A 400 -17.06 -9.63 1.35
N ILE A 401 -16.09 -8.72 1.37
CA ILE A 401 -15.39 -8.26 2.58
C ILE A 401 -16.05 -6.96 3.02
N ILE A 402 -16.88 -7.04 4.06
CA ILE A 402 -17.70 -5.92 4.53
C ILE A 402 -16.89 -4.98 5.42
N ASP A 403 -15.98 -5.52 6.22
CA ASP A 403 -15.15 -4.71 7.11
C ASP A 403 -14.26 -3.73 6.34
N ALA A 404 -14.33 -2.46 6.72
CA ALA A 404 -13.64 -1.39 6.01
C ALA A 404 -12.14 -1.36 6.32
N GLU A 405 -11.75 -1.68 7.55
CA GLU A 405 -10.35 -1.72 7.97
C GLU A 405 -9.61 -2.86 7.28
N MET A 406 -10.22 -4.04 7.20
CA MET A 406 -9.70 -5.19 6.48
C MET A 406 -9.47 -4.89 4.99
N ARG A 407 -10.44 -4.26 4.33
CA ARG A 407 -10.25 -3.83 2.93
C ARG A 407 -9.10 -2.85 2.79
N GLU A 408 -8.99 -1.87 3.69
CA GLU A 408 -7.89 -0.92 3.70
C GLU A 408 -6.54 -1.63 3.86
N ASN A 409 -6.46 -2.63 4.74
CA ASN A 409 -5.25 -3.43 4.96
C ASN A 409 -4.86 -4.22 3.71
N ILE A 410 -5.81 -4.78 2.96
CA ILE A 410 -5.52 -5.48 1.69
C ILE A 410 -5.03 -4.49 0.63
N VAL A 411 -5.67 -3.33 0.50
CA VAL A 411 -5.27 -2.28 -0.46
C VAL A 411 -3.86 -1.76 -0.10
N GLN A 412 -3.60 -1.54 1.18
CA GLN A 412 -2.30 -1.13 1.71
C GLN A 412 -1.23 -2.18 1.41
N ALA A 413 -1.52 -3.46 1.62
CA ALA A 413 -0.62 -4.55 1.31
C ALA A 413 -0.33 -4.64 -0.20
N LEU A 414 -1.32 -4.42 -1.07
CA LEU A 414 -1.12 -4.33 -2.52
C LEU A 414 -0.24 -3.14 -2.91
N ALA A 415 -0.44 -1.99 -2.27
CA ALA A 415 0.40 -0.80 -2.46
C ALA A 415 1.85 -1.06 -2.05
N CYS A 416 2.09 -1.78 -0.95
CA CYS A 416 3.43 -2.19 -0.54
C CYS A 416 4.01 -3.22 -1.52
N PHE A 417 3.22 -4.23 -1.90
CA PHE A 417 3.64 -5.32 -2.78
C PHE A 417 4.16 -4.79 -4.12
N ILE A 418 3.45 -3.85 -4.76
CA ILE A 418 3.84 -3.32 -6.08
C ILE A 418 5.12 -2.46 -6.06
N CYS A 419 5.59 -2.05 -4.88
CA CYS A 419 6.78 -1.20 -4.76
C CYS A 419 8.09 -1.95 -4.97
N TYR A 420 8.09 -3.27 -4.78
CA TYR A 420 9.27 -4.10 -4.87
C TYR A 420 9.36 -4.77 -6.24
N PRO A 421 10.55 -4.79 -6.89
CA PRO A 421 10.68 -5.29 -8.27
C PRO A 421 10.22 -6.74 -8.47
N LYS A 422 10.55 -7.64 -7.54
CA LYS A 422 10.22 -9.07 -7.63
C LYS A 422 8.71 -9.35 -7.48
N PRO A 423 8.03 -8.84 -6.44
CA PRO A 423 6.57 -8.79 -6.37
C PRO A 423 5.89 -8.16 -7.58
N LEU A 424 6.37 -7.00 -8.08
CA LEU A 424 5.79 -6.36 -9.26
C LEU A 424 5.87 -7.26 -10.49
N LYS A 425 7.03 -7.87 -10.74
CA LYS A 425 7.22 -8.82 -11.85
C LYS A 425 6.28 -10.03 -11.76
N ALA A 426 5.97 -10.49 -10.55
CA ALA A 426 4.97 -11.53 -10.35
C ALA A 426 3.57 -11.08 -10.83
N LEU A 427 3.17 -9.82 -10.56
CA LEU A 427 1.91 -9.27 -11.05
C LEU A 427 1.90 -9.11 -12.59
N GLU A 428 3.01 -8.67 -13.17
CA GLU A 428 3.14 -8.48 -14.63
C GLU A 428 2.97 -9.80 -15.39
N SER A 429 3.44 -10.90 -14.80
CA SER A 429 3.34 -12.26 -15.33
C SER A 429 1.95 -12.89 -15.26
N LEU A 430 1.00 -12.26 -14.55
CA LEU A 430 -0.35 -12.80 -14.40
C LEU A 430 -1.13 -12.77 -15.72
N PRO A 431 -2.14 -13.67 -15.87
CA PRO A 431 -3.06 -13.64 -17.01
C PRO A 431 -3.70 -12.27 -17.22
N GLN A 432 -3.93 -11.92 -18.49
CA GLN A 432 -4.48 -10.62 -18.89
C GLN A 432 -5.80 -10.29 -18.18
N GLU A 433 -6.69 -11.27 -18.00
CA GLU A 433 -7.98 -11.10 -17.32
C GLU A 433 -7.81 -10.59 -15.88
N ILE A 434 -6.84 -11.14 -15.13
CA ILE A 434 -6.58 -10.74 -13.75
C ILE A 434 -6.02 -9.32 -13.70
N LYS A 435 -5.08 -9.00 -14.60
CA LYS A 435 -4.50 -7.64 -14.72
C LYS A 435 -5.56 -6.62 -15.12
N GLU A 436 -6.43 -6.94 -16.08
CA GLU A 436 -7.54 -6.07 -16.48
C GLU A 436 -8.53 -5.85 -15.34
N ASN A 437 -8.86 -6.88 -14.57
CA ASN A 437 -9.72 -6.75 -13.40
C ASN A 437 -9.09 -5.87 -12.31
N MET A 438 -7.78 -6.00 -12.07
CA MET A 438 -7.04 -5.09 -11.18
C MET A 438 -7.20 -3.65 -11.63
N ILE A 439 -6.88 -3.35 -12.89
CA ILE A 439 -6.92 -1.98 -13.40
C ILE A 439 -8.35 -1.43 -13.42
N ARG A 440 -9.35 -2.25 -13.79
CA ARG A 440 -10.77 -1.86 -13.75
C ARG A 440 -11.20 -1.45 -12.35
N ASN A 441 -10.80 -2.20 -11.34
CA ASN A 441 -11.06 -1.84 -9.96
C ASN A 441 -10.26 -0.61 -9.53
N LEU A 442 -9.02 -0.41 -9.98
CA LEU A 442 -8.27 0.81 -9.65
C LEU A 442 -8.92 2.08 -10.21
N ILE A 443 -9.45 2.04 -11.44
CA ILE A 443 -10.10 3.21 -12.09
C ILE A 443 -11.58 3.40 -11.75
N ALA A 444 -12.17 2.52 -10.95
CA ALA A 444 -13.57 2.69 -10.55
C ALA A 444 -13.78 3.99 -9.75
N PRO A 445 -14.98 4.61 -9.81
CA PRO A 445 -15.26 5.87 -9.12
C PRO A 445 -14.97 5.81 -7.61
N TYR A 446 -14.66 6.95 -7.00
CA TYR A 446 -14.22 7.04 -5.60
C TYR A 446 -15.32 6.84 -4.54
N GLU A 447 -16.56 6.54 -4.94
CA GLU A 447 -17.69 6.37 -4.03
C GLU A 447 -17.53 5.08 -3.21
N GLY A 448 -17.51 5.18 -1.88
CA GLY A 448 -17.52 4.03 -0.97
C GLY A 448 -16.19 3.26 -0.84
N ARG A 449 -15.05 3.84 -1.24
CA ARG A 449 -13.71 3.21 -1.17
C ARG A 449 -12.59 4.19 -0.78
N SER A 450 -11.48 3.65 -0.29
CA SER A 450 -10.24 4.42 -0.12
C SER A 450 -9.56 4.68 -1.46
N TRP A 451 -9.74 5.91 -1.94
CA TRP A 451 -9.18 6.36 -3.21
C TRP A 451 -7.72 6.81 -3.10
N ALA A 452 -7.23 7.13 -1.89
CA ALA A 452 -5.86 7.60 -1.69
C ALA A 452 -4.83 6.49 -1.99
N GLN A 453 -4.98 5.33 -1.37
CA GLN A 453 -4.07 4.20 -1.56
C GLN A 453 -4.14 3.62 -2.98
N THR A 454 -5.33 3.59 -3.57
CA THR A 454 -5.51 3.09 -4.95
C THR A 454 -4.91 4.01 -6.01
N ASN A 455 -4.97 5.34 -5.81
CA ASN A 455 -4.19 6.27 -6.63
C ASN A 455 -2.69 6.09 -6.42
N TRP A 456 -2.27 5.78 -5.20
CA TRP A 456 -0.87 5.54 -4.92
C TRP A 456 -0.32 4.30 -5.66
N ILE A 457 -1.13 3.23 -5.79
CA ILE A 457 -0.80 2.07 -6.65
C ILE A 457 -0.56 2.53 -8.10
N LEU A 458 -1.44 3.37 -8.67
CA LEU A 458 -1.27 3.91 -10.02
C LEU A 458 0.00 4.78 -10.15
N VAL A 459 0.27 5.61 -9.14
CA VAL A 459 1.50 6.41 -9.08
C VAL A 459 2.75 5.53 -9.05
N ARG A 460 2.72 4.39 -8.36
CA ARG A 460 3.85 3.43 -8.37
C ARG A 460 4.05 2.76 -9.71
N ILE A 461 2.98 2.37 -10.40
CA ILE A 461 3.04 1.85 -11.78
C ILE A 461 3.74 2.86 -12.71
N TRP A 462 3.54 4.15 -12.47
CA TRP A 462 4.11 5.27 -13.24
C TRP A 462 5.51 5.75 -12.79
N LYS A 463 5.92 5.44 -11.55
CA LYS A 463 7.12 6.03 -10.93
C LYS A 463 8.39 5.66 -11.69
N GLY A 464 9.01 6.65 -12.33
CA GLY A 464 10.17 6.50 -13.21
C GLY A 464 9.93 6.98 -14.65
N CYS A 465 8.67 7.05 -15.10
CA CYS A 465 8.30 7.46 -16.47
C CYS A 465 7.94 8.95 -16.59
N GLY A 466 7.42 9.57 -15.53
CA GLY A 466 7.02 10.98 -15.52
C GLY A 466 8.18 11.98 -15.52
N PHE A 467 7.89 13.24 -15.86
CA PHE A 467 8.87 14.33 -15.89
C PHE A 467 9.47 14.53 -14.49
N GLY A 468 10.80 14.38 -14.39
CA GLY A 468 11.53 14.45 -13.13
C GLY A 468 11.07 13.42 -12.06
N PHE A 469 10.32 12.39 -12.43
CA PHE A 469 9.68 11.52 -11.44
C PHE A 469 10.55 10.32 -11.05
N ARG A 470 11.76 10.60 -10.57
CA ARG A 470 12.79 9.59 -10.27
C ARG A 470 13.32 9.62 -8.84
N TYR A 471 12.79 10.51 -8.00
CA TYR A 471 13.18 10.57 -6.59
C TYR A 471 12.55 9.44 -5.76
N THR A 472 13.35 8.90 -4.84
CA THR A 472 12.85 8.10 -3.71
C THR A 472 12.35 8.99 -2.58
N HIS A 473 13.06 10.10 -2.37
CA HIS A 473 12.85 11.08 -1.32
C HIS A 473 13.22 12.47 -1.86
N LEU A 474 12.58 13.53 -1.37
CA LEU A 474 12.91 14.90 -1.77
C LEU A 474 14.26 15.31 -1.21
N SER A 475 15.19 15.76 -2.04
CA SER A 475 16.64 15.90 -1.77
C SER A 475 17.02 16.74 -0.54
N HIS A 476 16.10 17.55 0.00
CA HIS A 476 16.28 18.39 1.20
C HIS A 476 15.75 17.77 2.51
N LEU A 477 15.00 16.67 2.44
CA LEU A 477 14.56 15.94 3.62
C LEU A 477 15.75 15.08 4.14
N VAL A 478 15.64 14.56 5.38
CA VAL A 478 16.60 13.58 5.90
C VAL A 478 15.84 12.25 6.04
N PRO A 479 16.35 11.13 5.48
CA PRO A 479 15.66 9.83 5.53
C PRO A 479 15.31 9.35 6.95
N SER A 480 16.09 9.77 7.97
CA SER A 480 15.98 9.30 9.36
C SER A 480 14.72 9.74 10.13
N LYS A 481 13.82 10.52 9.53
CA LYS A 481 12.58 11.01 10.17
C LYS A 481 11.29 10.33 9.68
N VAL A 482 11.37 9.38 8.76
CA VAL A 482 10.18 8.63 8.30
C VAL A 482 9.79 7.64 9.39
N GLN A 483 8.53 7.67 9.83
CA GLN A 483 8.03 6.64 10.76
C GLN A 483 8.25 5.25 10.13
N PRO A 484 8.77 4.26 10.89
CA PRO A 484 9.04 2.90 10.41
C PRO A 484 7.72 2.12 10.24
N THR A 485 6.87 2.62 9.36
CA THR A 485 5.67 1.91 8.90
C THR A 485 6.03 1.13 7.65
N GLU A 486 5.38 -0.02 7.45
CA GLU A 486 5.57 -0.86 6.26
C GLU A 486 5.42 -0.05 4.96
N PHE A 487 4.37 0.77 4.88
CA PHE A 487 4.15 1.64 3.75
C PHE A 487 5.23 2.72 3.60
N GLY A 488 5.71 3.27 4.71
CA GLY A 488 6.84 4.21 4.73
C GLY A 488 8.06 3.61 4.05
N ALA A 489 8.46 2.40 4.43
CA ALA A 489 9.59 1.70 3.81
C ALA A 489 9.33 1.37 2.32
N ALA A 490 8.15 0.86 1.98
CA ALA A 490 7.78 0.56 0.59
C ALA A 490 7.75 1.82 -0.30
N SER A 491 7.31 2.95 0.24
CA SER A 491 7.24 4.23 -0.48
C SER A 491 8.62 4.74 -0.92
N LEU A 492 9.64 4.44 -0.14
CA LEU A 492 11.03 4.84 -0.38
C LEU A 492 11.76 3.94 -1.39
N GLN A 493 11.13 2.87 -1.86
CA GLN A 493 11.71 2.02 -2.90
C GLN A 493 12.02 2.83 -4.17
N LYS A 494 13.17 2.51 -4.78
CA LYS A 494 13.65 3.10 -6.04
C LYS A 494 12.57 3.00 -7.14
N PRO A 495 12.54 3.97 -8.08
CA PRO A 495 11.63 3.90 -9.21
C PRO A 495 11.77 2.56 -9.96
N CYS A 496 10.63 1.89 -10.17
CA CYS A 496 10.51 0.63 -10.90
C CYS A 496 9.14 0.66 -11.59
N PRO A 497 9.01 1.40 -12.71
CA PRO A 497 7.73 1.53 -13.41
C PRO A 497 7.37 0.22 -14.10
N SER A 498 6.07 -0.07 -14.20
CA SER A 498 5.55 -1.25 -14.89
C SER A 498 4.97 -0.86 -16.24
N LEU A 499 5.66 -1.20 -17.34
CA LEU A 499 5.17 -0.90 -18.69
C LEU A 499 3.99 -1.81 -19.06
N GLU A 500 4.03 -3.06 -18.61
CA GLU A 500 3.00 -4.05 -18.84
C GLU A 500 1.66 -3.64 -18.23
N LEU A 501 1.66 -3.13 -16.98
CA LEU A 501 0.44 -2.63 -16.35
C LEU A 501 -0.02 -1.29 -16.93
N GLN A 502 0.91 -0.46 -17.43
CA GLN A 502 0.57 0.75 -18.19
C GLN A 502 -0.15 0.41 -19.51
N ASP A 503 0.28 -0.64 -20.23
CA ASP A 503 -0.37 -1.08 -21.46
C ASP A 503 -1.79 -1.63 -21.21
N VAL A 504 -1.97 -2.40 -20.13
CA VAL A 504 -3.31 -2.86 -19.70
C VAL A 504 -4.19 -1.66 -19.36
N PHE A 505 -3.65 -0.68 -18.63
CA PHE A 505 -4.32 0.57 -18.28
C PHE A 505 -4.73 1.36 -19.51
N ARG A 506 -3.83 1.49 -20.50
CA ARG A 506 -4.12 2.09 -21.80
C ARG A 506 -5.29 1.41 -22.49
N GLY A 507 -5.20 0.09 -22.65
CA GLY A 507 -6.20 -0.70 -23.36
C GLY A 507 -7.59 -0.53 -22.76
N LEU A 508 -7.67 -0.53 -21.42
CA LEU A 508 -8.94 -0.34 -20.72
C LEU A 508 -9.52 1.06 -20.92
N LEU A 509 -8.71 2.12 -20.78
CA LEU A 509 -9.18 3.51 -20.95
C LEU A 509 -9.67 3.81 -22.36
N LEU A 510 -9.09 3.15 -23.37
CA LEU A 510 -9.52 3.32 -24.76
C LEU A 510 -10.79 2.53 -25.08
N ARG A 511 -10.90 1.29 -24.58
CA ARG A 511 -12.01 0.37 -24.82
C ARG A 511 -13.28 0.79 -24.07
N ASP A 512 -13.16 1.17 -22.81
CA ASP A 512 -14.29 1.53 -21.92
C ASP A 512 -14.35 3.06 -21.76
N LYS A 513 -14.94 3.74 -22.76
CA LYS A 513 -14.97 5.22 -22.84
C LYS A 513 -15.73 5.85 -21.68
N GLU A 514 -16.77 5.18 -21.20
CA GLU A 514 -17.63 5.67 -20.11
C GLU A 514 -16.91 5.58 -18.76
N ALA A 515 -16.33 4.43 -18.43
CA ALA A 515 -15.52 4.27 -17.22
C ALA A 515 -14.33 5.24 -17.21
N ALA A 516 -13.65 5.40 -18.35
CA ALA A 516 -12.55 6.36 -18.48
C ALA A 516 -12.99 7.81 -18.23
N THR A 517 -14.16 8.20 -18.75
CA THR A 517 -14.71 9.54 -18.56
C THR A 517 -15.08 9.78 -17.09
N ARG A 518 -15.75 8.81 -16.43
CA ARG A 518 -16.09 8.91 -15.00
C ARG A 518 -14.85 8.97 -14.12
N PHE A 519 -13.85 8.12 -14.40
CA PHE A 519 -12.57 8.13 -13.70
C PHE A 519 -11.89 9.50 -13.79
N LEU A 520 -11.71 10.03 -15.01
CA LEU A 520 -11.09 11.33 -15.21
C LEU A 520 -11.88 12.48 -14.59
N ASP A 521 -13.21 12.45 -14.66
CA ASP A 521 -14.06 13.44 -14.02
C ASP A 521 -13.85 13.46 -12.50
N THR A 522 -13.92 12.29 -11.84
CA THR A 522 -13.68 12.17 -10.39
C THR A 522 -12.25 12.57 -10.01
N LEU A 523 -11.24 12.20 -10.80
CA LEU A 523 -9.84 12.55 -10.59
C LEU A 523 -9.61 14.08 -10.64
N ILE A 524 -10.11 14.75 -11.68
CA ILE A 524 -10.00 16.22 -11.83
C ILE A 524 -10.82 16.93 -10.75
N ASN A 525 -12.01 16.42 -10.40
CA ASN A 525 -12.83 16.98 -9.31
C ASN A 525 -12.08 16.93 -7.98
N GLN A 526 -11.51 15.78 -7.61
CA GLN A 526 -10.79 15.64 -6.35
C GLN A 526 -9.51 16.45 -6.32
N LEU A 527 -8.81 16.56 -7.44
CA LEU A 527 -7.61 17.40 -7.50
C LEU A 527 -7.96 18.88 -7.33
N ASN A 528 -9.04 19.34 -7.97
CA ASN A 528 -9.50 20.72 -7.79
C ASN A 528 -9.89 20.99 -6.33
N TRP A 529 -10.59 20.05 -5.68
CA TRP A 529 -10.92 20.15 -4.26
C TRP A 529 -9.68 20.15 -3.37
N SER A 530 -8.79 19.16 -3.49
CA SER A 530 -7.61 19.02 -2.63
C SER A 530 -6.65 20.20 -2.79
N PHE A 531 -6.47 20.70 -4.01
CA PHE A 531 -5.64 21.87 -4.27
C PHE A 531 -6.26 23.16 -3.72
N SER A 532 -7.60 23.31 -3.81
CA SER A 532 -8.30 24.46 -3.22
C SER A 532 -8.20 24.47 -1.70
N GLU A 533 -8.39 23.31 -1.05
CA GLU A 533 -8.20 23.15 0.39
C GLU A 533 -6.76 23.44 0.81
N PHE A 534 -5.78 22.92 0.07
CA PHE A 534 -4.36 23.21 0.29
C PHE A 534 -4.09 24.73 0.28
N ILE A 535 -4.55 25.45 -0.75
CA ILE A 535 -4.34 26.89 -0.83
C ILE A 535 -5.08 27.64 0.30
N GLY A 536 -6.29 27.22 0.66
CA GLY A 536 -7.04 27.80 1.78
C GLY A 536 -6.31 27.64 3.11
N LEU A 537 -5.73 26.46 3.38
CA LEU A 537 -4.92 26.21 4.58
C LEU A 537 -3.63 27.02 4.55
N MET A 538 -2.96 27.11 3.40
CA MET A 538 -1.77 27.95 3.23
C MET A 538 -2.06 29.43 3.52
N GLN A 539 -3.23 29.94 3.13
CA GLN A 539 -3.66 31.32 3.43
C GLN A 539 -3.85 31.54 4.93
N GLN A 540 -4.49 30.59 5.62
CA GLN A 540 -4.65 30.65 7.07
C GLN A 540 -3.30 30.63 7.78
N ILE A 541 -2.38 29.78 7.33
CA ILE A 541 -1.02 29.71 7.87
C ILE A 541 -0.28 31.04 7.63
N GLN A 542 -0.32 31.58 6.41
CA GLN A 542 0.31 32.86 6.09
C GLN A 542 -0.21 34.00 6.98
N GLN A 543 -1.52 34.08 7.20
CA GLN A 543 -2.12 35.10 8.06
C GLN A 543 -1.58 35.02 9.50
N ARG A 544 -1.45 33.82 10.06
CA ARG A 544 -0.89 33.62 11.42
C ARG A 544 0.61 33.91 11.48
N VAL A 545 1.36 33.49 10.47
CA VAL A 545 2.80 33.77 10.35
C VAL A 545 3.05 35.28 10.28
N SER A 546 2.26 36.02 9.50
CA SER A 546 2.38 37.48 9.36
C SER A 546 2.10 38.25 10.66
N ARG A 547 1.34 37.66 11.60
CA ARG A 547 1.06 38.22 12.93
C ARG A 547 2.13 37.85 13.97
N THR A 548 3.21 37.17 13.59
CA THR A 548 4.27 36.66 14.48
C THR A 548 3.76 35.62 15.50
N GLU A 549 2.66 34.93 15.20
CA GLU A 549 2.05 33.89 16.05
C GLU A 549 2.62 32.48 15.74
N LEU A 550 3.92 32.38 15.42
CA LEU A 550 4.55 31.11 15.02
C LEU A 550 4.41 30.00 16.07
N ARG A 551 4.28 30.36 17.35
CA ARG A 551 4.08 29.41 18.46
C ARG A 551 2.65 28.88 18.61
N ILE A 552 1.68 29.39 17.83
CA ILE A 552 0.24 29.04 17.90
C ILE A 552 -0.21 28.26 16.65
N LEU A 553 0.73 27.74 15.86
CA LEU A 553 0.39 26.86 14.74
C LEU A 553 0.11 25.45 15.27
N GLU A 554 -1.15 25.01 15.14
CA GLU A 554 -1.55 23.65 15.51
C GLU A 554 -0.89 22.63 14.56
N ALA A 555 -0.13 21.69 15.13
CA ALA A 555 0.55 20.63 14.38
C ALA A 555 -0.41 19.83 13.48
N ARG A 556 -1.67 19.67 13.90
CA ARG A 556 -2.73 19.03 13.12
C ARG A 556 -3.00 19.77 11.81
N THR A 557 -3.11 21.11 11.84
CA THR A 557 -3.39 21.94 10.67
C THR A 557 -2.24 21.88 9.67
N LEU A 558 -1.00 21.92 10.16
CA LEU A 558 0.20 21.77 9.31
C LEU A 558 0.23 20.40 8.64
N LYS A 559 -0.05 19.33 9.39
CA LYS A 559 -0.13 17.97 8.85
C LYS A 559 -1.23 17.82 7.79
N ILE A 560 -2.42 18.38 8.02
CA ILE A 560 -3.51 18.36 7.02
C ILE A 560 -3.10 19.14 5.77
N CYS A 561 -2.47 20.31 5.92
CA CYS A 561 -1.98 21.11 4.79
C CYS A 561 -0.96 20.33 3.94
N ALA A 562 0.04 19.71 4.58
CA ALA A 562 1.01 18.84 3.92
C ALA A 562 0.32 17.66 3.20
N THR A 563 -0.65 17.00 3.88
CA THR A 563 -1.40 15.88 3.30
C THR A 563 -2.20 16.31 2.06
N CYS A 564 -2.86 17.48 2.08
CA CYS A 564 -3.58 18.02 0.91
C CYS A 564 -2.63 18.29 -0.27
N PHE A 565 -1.41 18.77 0.01
CA PHE A 565 -0.37 18.96 -1.00
C PHE A 565 0.07 17.63 -1.61
N GLU A 566 0.37 16.62 -0.79
CA GLU A 566 0.77 15.29 -1.25
C GLU A 566 -0.32 14.61 -2.09
N ILE A 567 -1.59 14.73 -1.66
CA ILE A 567 -2.75 14.27 -2.41
C ILE A 567 -2.82 14.98 -3.77
N ALA A 568 -2.68 16.31 -3.81
CA ALA A 568 -2.73 17.05 -5.06
C ALA A 568 -1.63 16.59 -6.03
N VAL A 569 -0.39 16.45 -5.55
CA VAL A 569 0.72 15.92 -6.37
C VAL A 569 0.44 14.49 -6.83
N CYS A 570 -0.08 13.62 -5.97
CA CYS A 570 -0.44 12.24 -6.30
C CYS A 570 -1.45 12.19 -7.45
N LEU A 571 -2.56 12.93 -7.33
CA LEU A 571 -3.60 12.99 -8.37
C LEU A 571 -3.06 13.59 -9.68
N MET A 572 -2.17 14.58 -9.60
CA MET A 572 -1.49 15.11 -10.79
C MET A 572 -0.58 14.07 -11.44
N ARG A 573 0.12 13.23 -10.67
CA ARG A 573 0.97 12.15 -11.23
C ARG A 573 0.14 11.08 -11.92
N VAL A 574 -1.05 10.77 -11.39
CA VAL A 574 -2.02 9.90 -12.09
C VAL A 574 -2.49 10.55 -13.39
N LEU A 575 -2.80 11.86 -13.39
CA LEU A 575 -3.17 12.58 -14.62
C LEU A 575 -2.02 12.60 -15.64
N GLU A 576 -0.77 12.81 -15.19
CA GLU A 576 0.42 12.72 -16.02
C GLU A 576 0.53 11.35 -16.70
N MET A 577 0.35 10.27 -15.95
CA MET A 577 0.28 8.92 -16.51
C MET A 577 -0.81 8.82 -17.58
N VAL A 578 -2.04 9.28 -17.30
CA VAL A 578 -3.15 9.20 -18.27
C VAL A 578 -2.83 9.95 -19.56
N VAL A 579 -2.33 11.18 -19.51
CA VAL A 579 -2.02 11.96 -20.73
C VAL A 579 -0.81 11.41 -21.49
N CYS A 580 0.09 10.70 -20.82
CA CYS A 580 1.24 10.06 -21.45
C CYS A 580 0.89 8.73 -22.11
N VAL A 581 0.15 7.89 -21.40
CA VAL A 581 -0.17 6.51 -21.80
C VAL A 581 -1.42 6.45 -22.69
N ALA A 582 -2.42 7.30 -22.43
CA ALA A 582 -3.68 7.34 -23.19
C ALA A 582 -4.11 8.79 -23.52
N PRO A 583 -3.28 9.55 -24.27
CA PRO A 583 -3.59 10.95 -24.62
C PRO A 583 -4.93 11.12 -25.34
N GLU A 584 -5.39 10.11 -26.07
CA GLU A 584 -6.67 10.12 -26.80
C GLU A 584 -7.86 10.33 -25.86
N THR A 585 -7.73 9.99 -24.58
CA THR A 585 -8.80 10.19 -23.59
C THR A 585 -9.22 11.65 -23.46
N VAL A 586 -8.29 12.59 -23.66
CA VAL A 586 -8.53 14.05 -23.61
C VAL A 586 -8.33 14.74 -24.96
N LEU A 587 -7.63 14.10 -25.92
CA LEU A 587 -7.30 14.69 -27.22
C LEU A 587 -8.20 14.21 -28.39
N ASP A 588 -8.91 13.09 -28.26
CA ASP A 588 -9.76 12.56 -29.35
C ASP A 588 -11.08 13.33 -29.49
N VAL A 589 -11.24 14.01 -30.61
CA VAL A 589 -12.43 14.82 -30.94
C VAL A 589 -13.69 13.96 -31.12
N SER A 590 -13.55 12.65 -31.42
CA SER A 590 -14.69 11.75 -31.51
C SER A 590 -15.36 11.49 -30.16
N ARG A 591 -14.67 11.79 -29.05
CA ARG A 591 -15.20 11.67 -27.69
C ARG A 591 -15.84 12.98 -27.26
N GLU A 592 -17.14 12.94 -26.97
CA GLU A 592 -17.93 14.08 -26.49
C GLU A 592 -17.32 14.73 -25.23
N SER A 593 -16.76 13.92 -24.32
CA SER A 593 -16.17 14.39 -23.05
C SER A 593 -14.77 15.01 -23.20
N SER A 594 -14.07 14.81 -24.32
CA SER A 594 -12.66 15.19 -24.48
C SER A 594 -12.41 16.70 -24.32
N GLU A 595 -13.27 17.52 -24.92
CA GLU A 595 -13.15 18.98 -24.90
C GLU A 595 -13.34 19.55 -23.50
N LEU A 596 -14.34 19.05 -22.77
CA LEU A 596 -14.61 19.46 -21.39
C LEU A 596 -13.48 19.04 -20.45
N LEU A 597 -13.03 17.78 -20.55
CA LEU A 597 -11.96 17.25 -19.71
C LEU A 597 -10.64 18.00 -19.96
N LEU A 598 -10.29 18.25 -21.23
CA LEU A 598 -9.12 19.04 -21.59
C LEU A 598 -9.22 20.47 -21.04
N GLY A 599 -10.36 21.13 -21.21
CA GLY A 599 -10.59 22.49 -20.69
C GLY A 599 -10.36 22.59 -19.19
N ARG A 600 -10.96 21.67 -18.44
CA ARG A 600 -10.82 21.63 -16.98
C ARG A 600 -9.40 21.29 -16.53
N LEU A 601 -8.73 20.37 -17.22
CA LEU A 601 -7.34 20.04 -16.95
C LEU A 601 -6.43 21.26 -17.16
N ILE A 602 -6.55 21.94 -18.30
CA ILE A 602 -5.76 23.13 -18.61
C ILE A 602 -6.00 24.24 -17.59
N GLN A 603 -7.26 24.56 -17.29
CA GLN A 603 -7.62 25.56 -16.28
C GLN A 603 -6.96 25.28 -14.93
N LEU A 604 -6.99 24.02 -14.50
CA LEU A 604 -6.39 23.59 -13.25
C LEU A 604 -4.86 23.69 -13.27
N LEU A 605 -4.19 23.31 -14.37
CA LEU A 605 -2.75 23.50 -14.54
C LEU A 605 -2.36 24.98 -14.47
N CYS A 606 -3.11 25.87 -15.13
CA CYS A 606 -2.90 27.31 -15.08
C CYS A 606 -3.06 27.86 -13.65
N HIS A 607 -4.07 27.40 -12.91
CA HIS A 607 -4.25 27.77 -11.51
C HIS A 607 -3.09 27.31 -10.62
N VAL A 608 -2.61 26.08 -10.82
CA VAL A 608 -1.43 25.55 -10.10
C VAL A 608 -0.20 26.41 -10.39
N LEU A 609 0.11 26.65 -11.67
CA LEU A 609 1.24 27.48 -12.10
C LEU A 609 1.20 28.86 -11.41
N ASN A 610 0.07 29.57 -11.48
CA ASN A 610 -0.02 30.90 -10.88
C ASN A 610 0.12 30.89 -9.36
N ARG A 611 -0.58 29.98 -8.68
CA ARG A 611 -0.61 29.98 -7.20
C ARG A 611 0.72 29.56 -6.59
N VAL A 612 1.48 28.71 -7.27
CA VAL A 612 2.78 28.21 -6.79
C VAL A 612 3.92 29.16 -7.16
N THR A 613 3.89 29.84 -8.30
CA THR A 613 5.03 30.65 -8.78
C THR A 613 4.99 32.13 -8.38
N THR A 614 3.86 32.65 -7.88
CA THR A 614 3.75 34.08 -7.52
C THR A 614 4.71 34.43 -6.38
N LYS A 615 5.68 35.34 -6.62
CA LYS A 615 6.77 35.70 -5.69
C LYS A 615 6.28 36.27 -4.34
N SER A 616 5.25 37.12 -4.35
CA SER A 616 4.55 37.62 -3.17
C SER A 616 3.31 36.79 -2.80
N GLY A 617 3.16 35.63 -3.43
CA GLY A 617 2.05 34.73 -3.22
C GLY A 617 2.16 33.98 -1.90
N VAL A 618 1.00 33.45 -1.48
CA VAL A 618 0.84 32.65 -0.27
C VAL A 618 1.86 31.50 -0.21
N PHE A 619 2.07 30.81 -1.34
CA PHE A 619 2.97 29.67 -1.42
C PHE A 619 4.42 30.06 -1.11
N CYS A 620 5.01 30.98 -1.88
CA CYS A 620 6.38 31.47 -1.69
C CYS A 620 6.59 32.04 -0.28
N SER A 621 5.59 32.78 0.23
CA SER A 621 5.65 33.38 1.56
C SER A 621 5.70 32.36 2.69
N VAL A 622 5.00 31.22 2.60
CA VAL A 622 4.96 30.23 3.69
C VAL A 622 6.20 29.35 3.67
N ILE A 623 6.63 28.89 2.49
CA ILE A 623 7.79 28.00 2.37
C ILE A 623 9.10 28.70 2.78
N SER A 624 9.22 30.02 2.59
CA SER A 624 10.42 30.78 2.97
C SER A 624 10.67 30.80 4.48
N HIS A 625 9.64 30.54 5.30
CA HIS A 625 9.74 30.47 6.75
C HIS A 625 10.20 29.10 7.27
N SER A 626 10.40 28.09 6.40
CA SER A 626 10.87 26.74 6.77
C SER A 626 10.12 26.15 7.99
N ILE A 627 8.79 26.18 7.94
CA ILE A 627 7.92 25.74 9.04
C ILE A 627 8.00 24.22 9.21
N GLN A 628 8.28 23.76 10.42
CA GLN A 628 8.28 22.34 10.77
C GLN A 628 6.88 21.73 10.57
N GLY A 629 6.78 20.58 9.89
CA GLY A 629 5.53 19.94 9.49
C GLY A 629 5.05 20.26 8.07
N LEU A 630 5.73 21.16 7.34
CA LEU A 630 5.47 21.48 5.92
C LEU A 630 6.66 21.14 5.02
N GLU A 631 7.58 20.29 5.48
CA GLU A 631 8.83 20.02 4.77
C GLU A 631 8.62 19.37 3.39
N VAL A 632 7.51 18.67 3.18
CA VAL A 632 7.15 18.08 1.88
C VAL A 632 6.58 19.09 0.88
N VAL A 633 6.17 20.28 1.35
CA VAL A 633 5.52 21.32 0.53
C VAL A 633 6.58 22.13 -0.20
N LEU A 634 6.94 21.68 -1.41
CA LEU A 634 7.97 22.29 -2.24
C LEU A 634 7.50 22.65 -3.65
N HIS A 635 8.21 23.58 -4.29
CA HIS A 635 8.03 23.87 -5.73
C HIS A 635 8.27 22.63 -6.60
N TYR A 636 9.33 21.86 -6.31
CA TYR A 636 9.77 20.77 -7.16
C TYR A 636 8.68 19.74 -7.53
N PRO A 637 8.04 19.02 -6.58
CA PRO A 637 7.14 17.93 -6.91
C PRO A 637 5.91 18.36 -7.71
N ILE A 638 5.34 19.53 -7.40
CA ILE A 638 4.14 20.05 -8.09
C ILE A 638 4.48 20.70 -9.44
N MET A 639 5.60 21.40 -9.57
CA MET A 639 6.01 22.00 -10.85
C MET A 639 6.48 20.95 -11.84
N ALA A 640 7.20 19.92 -11.38
CA ALA A 640 7.68 18.83 -12.24
C ALA A 640 6.51 18.13 -12.96
N VAL A 641 5.47 17.75 -12.23
CA VAL A 641 4.28 17.11 -12.83
C VAL A 641 3.46 18.06 -13.71
N THR A 642 3.33 19.33 -13.31
CA THR A 642 2.60 20.34 -14.10
C THR A 642 3.26 20.55 -15.47
N VAL A 643 4.58 20.71 -15.49
CA VAL A 643 5.36 20.88 -16.72
C VAL A 643 5.38 19.59 -17.53
N GLY A 644 5.49 18.43 -16.90
CA GLY A 644 5.39 17.12 -17.57
C GLY A 644 4.09 16.95 -18.35
N ILE A 645 2.95 17.28 -17.74
CA ILE A 645 1.63 17.25 -18.40
C ILE A 645 1.59 18.22 -19.58
N LEU A 646 2.08 19.46 -19.43
CA LEU A 646 2.09 20.45 -20.51
C LEU A 646 2.99 20.04 -21.68
N ILE A 647 4.19 19.51 -21.42
CA ILE A 647 5.07 18.99 -22.46
C ILE A 647 4.36 17.87 -23.22
N GLN A 648 3.68 16.97 -22.52
CA GLN A 648 2.95 15.87 -23.16
C GLN A 648 1.80 16.38 -24.04
N LEU A 649 0.98 17.31 -23.54
CA LEU A 649 -0.17 17.82 -24.29
C LEU A 649 0.23 18.75 -25.44
N VAL A 650 1.28 19.57 -25.28
CA VAL A 650 1.68 20.58 -26.27
C VAL A 650 2.73 20.04 -27.22
N MET A 651 3.83 19.47 -26.72
CA MET A 651 4.99 19.13 -27.55
C MET A 651 4.91 17.75 -28.20
N LYS A 652 4.16 16.81 -27.59
CA LYS A 652 4.10 15.40 -28.04
C LYS A 652 2.78 15.02 -28.71
N SER A 653 1.83 15.95 -28.84
CA SER A 653 0.54 15.70 -29.48
C SER A 653 0.60 15.88 -31.01
N SER A 654 -0.35 15.27 -31.73
CA SER A 654 -0.50 15.49 -33.18
C SER A 654 -0.81 16.95 -33.50
N GLU A 655 -0.49 17.44 -34.69
CA GLU A 655 -0.69 18.84 -35.06
C GLU A 655 -2.15 19.31 -34.85
N LYS A 656 -3.15 18.48 -35.20
CA LYS A 656 -4.57 18.78 -34.98
C LYS A 656 -4.90 18.91 -33.49
N SER A 657 -4.43 17.97 -32.67
CA SER A 657 -4.64 17.99 -31.22
C SER A 657 -3.89 19.15 -30.55
N GLN A 658 -2.67 19.45 -31.02
CA GLN A 658 -1.84 20.55 -30.54
C GLN A 658 -2.55 21.88 -30.71
N ARG A 659 -3.16 22.16 -31.88
CA ARG A 659 -3.95 23.38 -32.10
C ARG A 659 -5.10 23.52 -31.09
N LYS A 660 -5.78 22.42 -30.76
CA LYS A 660 -6.85 22.40 -29.75
C LYS A 660 -6.32 22.72 -28.35
N VAL A 661 -5.21 22.07 -27.96
CA VAL A 661 -4.56 22.32 -26.67
C VAL A 661 -4.09 23.78 -26.57
N LEU A 662 -3.47 24.31 -27.62
CA LEU A 662 -3.01 25.70 -27.69
C LEU A 662 -4.18 26.68 -27.60
N SER A 663 -5.26 26.45 -28.35
CA SER A 663 -6.47 27.27 -28.26
C SER A 663 -7.03 27.28 -26.83
N CYS A 664 -7.10 26.12 -26.17
CA CYS A 664 -7.57 26.04 -24.80
C CYS A 664 -6.62 26.73 -23.79
N LEU A 665 -5.30 26.56 -23.95
CA LEU A 665 -4.28 27.08 -23.06
C LEU A 665 -4.12 28.60 -23.18
N LEU A 666 -4.06 29.12 -24.41
CA LEU A 666 -3.84 30.54 -24.68
C LEU A 666 -5.11 31.38 -24.49
N SER A 667 -6.30 30.77 -24.56
CA SER A 667 -7.56 31.45 -24.24
C SER A 667 -7.83 31.51 -22.73
N ASP A 668 -7.10 30.75 -21.91
CA ASP A 668 -7.29 30.76 -20.46
C ASP A 668 -6.64 32.02 -19.86
N PRO A 669 -7.40 32.89 -19.17
CA PRO A 669 -6.88 34.16 -18.65
C PRO A 669 -5.87 33.98 -17.52
N ALA A 670 -5.84 32.80 -16.88
CA ALA A 670 -4.84 32.48 -15.88
C ALA A 670 -3.51 32.04 -16.51
N PHE A 671 -3.44 31.76 -17.81
CA PHE A 671 -2.18 31.30 -18.39
C PHE A 671 -1.17 32.44 -18.59
N GLN A 672 0.05 32.28 -18.05
CA GLN A 672 1.15 33.21 -18.24
C GLN A 672 2.45 32.46 -18.52
N ILE A 673 3.11 32.74 -19.65
CA ILE A 673 4.38 32.08 -20.02
C ILE A 673 5.48 32.30 -18.97
N SER A 674 5.47 33.45 -18.30
CA SER A 674 6.42 33.79 -17.23
C SER A 674 6.42 32.77 -16.08
N THR A 675 5.30 32.11 -15.80
CA THR A 675 5.22 31.03 -14.78
C THR A 675 6.02 29.80 -15.18
N LEU A 676 6.18 29.53 -16.48
CA LEU A 676 7.06 28.46 -16.98
C LEU A 676 8.52 28.92 -16.98
N GLU A 677 8.80 30.18 -17.30
CA GLU A 677 10.16 30.73 -17.23
C GLU A 677 10.73 30.71 -15.80
N PHE A 678 9.87 30.91 -14.79
CA PHE A 678 10.21 30.76 -13.38
C PHE A 678 10.85 29.40 -13.08
N THR A 679 10.41 28.32 -13.75
CA THR A 679 10.97 26.98 -13.54
C THR A 679 12.43 26.82 -14.00
N LEU A 680 12.91 27.76 -14.82
CA LEU A 680 14.29 27.85 -15.29
C LEU A 680 15.11 28.90 -14.51
N GLY A 681 14.57 29.42 -13.40
CA GLY A 681 15.22 30.43 -12.56
C GLY A 681 15.07 31.87 -13.06
N VAL A 682 14.17 32.14 -14.01
CA VAL A 682 13.92 33.51 -14.50
C VAL A 682 13.02 34.26 -13.50
N PRO A 683 13.42 35.45 -13.00
CA PRO A 683 12.59 36.24 -12.09
C PRO A 683 11.30 36.75 -12.77
N LEU A 684 10.16 36.67 -12.08
CA LEU A 684 8.87 37.16 -12.60
C LEU A 684 8.82 38.71 -12.70
N PRO A 685 8.08 39.30 -13.68
CA PRO A 685 8.07 40.75 -13.95
C PRO A 685 7.50 41.67 -12.85
N GLN A 686 6.77 41.16 -11.85
CA GLN A 686 6.13 41.98 -10.80
C GLN A 686 7.07 42.45 -9.67
N ALA A 687 8.36 42.57 -9.95
CA ALA A 687 9.33 43.05 -8.98
C ALA A 687 9.36 44.59 -8.95
N SER A 688 8.50 45.21 -8.14
CA SER A 688 8.86 46.51 -7.57
C SER A 688 9.98 46.28 -6.54
N PRO A 689 11.03 47.12 -6.49
CA PRO A 689 12.06 47.01 -5.47
C PRO A 689 11.46 47.46 -4.14
N SER A 690 10.91 46.52 -3.38
CA SER A 690 10.53 46.80 -2.00
C SER A 690 11.79 46.96 -1.15
N SER A 691 11.87 48.10 -0.48
CA SER A 691 12.86 48.43 0.52
C SER A 691 12.72 47.49 1.74
N VAL A 692 13.38 46.33 1.72
CA VAL A 692 13.55 45.49 2.91
C VAL A 692 14.88 45.84 3.57
N PRO A 693 14.95 46.02 4.91
CA PRO A 693 16.18 46.39 5.60
C PRO A 693 17.28 45.35 5.40
N LYS A 694 18.50 45.81 5.11
CA LYS A 694 19.72 44.99 5.06
C LYS A 694 19.91 44.27 6.39
N GLY A 695 19.61 42.98 6.44
CA GLY A 695 19.78 42.21 7.68
C GLY A 695 19.40 40.74 7.61
N ARG A 696 19.93 39.97 6.64
CA ARG A 696 20.31 38.54 6.75
C ARG A 696 20.81 38.06 5.38
N LYS A 697 22.07 37.63 5.32
CA LYS A 697 22.69 37.04 4.13
C LYS A 697 22.21 35.59 4.01
N ASP A 698 21.03 35.37 3.46
CA ASP A 698 20.72 34.11 2.79
C ASP A 698 20.22 34.46 1.39
N LYS A 699 20.99 34.05 0.37
CA LYS A 699 20.57 34.16 -1.02
C LYS A 699 19.34 33.26 -1.18
N GLU A 700 18.15 33.83 -1.23
CA GLU A 700 16.93 33.13 -1.65
C GLU A 700 17.18 32.58 -3.07
N LYS A 701 17.59 31.31 -3.16
CA LYS A 701 17.78 30.63 -4.44
C LYS A 701 16.40 30.48 -5.06
N THR A 702 16.15 31.21 -6.15
CA THR A 702 14.95 31.02 -6.97
C THR A 702 14.92 29.58 -7.47
N PHE A 703 13.74 28.95 -7.45
CA PHE A 703 13.56 27.57 -7.92
C PHE A 703 14.06 27.41 -9.37
N ASN A 704 14.79 26.33 -9.65
CA ASN A 704 15.35 26.09 -10.97
C ASN A 704 15.56 24.58 -11.21
N PHE A 705 14.90 24.03 -12.23
CA PHE A 705 15.05 22.61 -12.59
C PHE A 705 16.49 22.22 -12.95
N GLN A 706 17.34 23.15 -13.41
CA GLN A 706 18.75 22.85 -13.71
C GLN A 706 19.57 22.48 -12.46
N THR A 707 19.05 22.80 -11.27
CA THR A 707 19.70 22.49 -9.99
C THR A 707 19.11 21.25 -9.31
N CYS A 708 18.14 20.59 -9.94
CA CYS A 708 17.51 19.37 -9.43
C CYS A 708 18.15 18.15 -10.10
N ASP A 709 18.74 17.25 -9.30
CA ASP A 709 19.46 16.07 -9.79
C ASP A 709 18.53 15.08 -10.51
N GLU A 710 17.24 15.13 -10.21
CA GLU A 710 16.22 14.24 -10.74
C GLU A 710 15.74 14.60 -12.16
N VAL A 711 16.07 15.81 -12.63
CA VAL A 711 15.67 16.34 -13.95
C VAL A 711 16.84 16.22 -14.93
N SER A 712 16.64 15.45 -15.99
CA SER A 712 17.63 15.24 -17.04
C SER A 712 17.88 16.51 -17.88
N LYS A 713 19.02 16.57 -18.56
CA LYS A 713 19.35 17.69 -19.46
C LYS A 713 18.35 17.78 -20.61
N GLU A 714 17.88 16.64 -21.09
CA GLU A 714 16.87 16.49 -22.13
C GLU A 714 15.52 17.05 -21.67
N GLU A 715 15.11 16.78 -20.43
CA GLU A 715 13.90 17.33 -19.82
C GLU A 715 14.00 18.86 -19.66
N VAL A 716 15.13 19.38 -19.19
CA VAL A 716 15.36 20.84 -19.13
C VAL A 716 15.26 21.46 -20.53
N GLN A 717 15.85 20.83 -21.54
CA GLN A 717 15.75 21.30 -22.92
C GLN A 717 14.30 21.25 -23.44
N ALA A 718 13.52 20.24 -23.07
CA ALA A 718 12.11 20.17 -23.41
C ALA A 718 11.31 21.34 -22.81
N VAL A 719 11.63 21.78 -21.59
CA VAL A 719 11.03 23.00 -20.99
C VAL A 719 11.37 24.24 -21.82
N ARG A 720 12.63 24.39 -22.24
CA ARG A 720 13.06 25.52 -23.09
C ARG A 720 12.31 25.53 -24.42
N ASN A 721 12.20 24.37 -25.06
CA ASN A 721 11.50 24.22 -26.33
C ASN A 721 10.01 24.56 -26.18
N LEU A 722 9.37 24.09 -25.10
CA LEU A 722 7.99 24.42 -24.77
C LEU A 722 7.78 25.94 -24.64
N ILE A 723 8.65 26.62 -23.86
CA ILE A 723 8.55 28.08 -23.67
C ILE A 723 8.70 28.82 -24.99
N SER A 724 9.74 28.49 -25.77
CA SER A 724 9.98 29.13 -27.08
C SER A 724 8.80 28.93 -28.03
N PHE A 725 8.27 27.70 -28.10
CA PHE A 725 7.12 27.37 -28.94
C PHE A 725 5.86 28.15 -28.52
N LEU A 726 5.57 28.22 -27.22
CA LEU A 726 4.41 28.97 -26.71
C LEU A 726 4.53 30.48 -26.96
N LYS A 727 5.73 31.05 -26.88
CA LYS A 727 5.96 32.47 -27.21
C LYS A 727 5.65 32.77 -28.67
N GLU A 728 6.12 31.92 -29.58
CA GLU A 728 5.84 32.04 -31.01
C GLU A 728 4.33 31.97 -31.27
N LYS A 729 3.63 30.99 -30.69
CA LYS A 729 2.18 30.83 -30.90
C LYS A 729 1.34 31.89 -30.20
N GLN A 730 1.77 32.42 -29.06
CA GLN A 730 1.05 33.49 -28.38
C GLN A 730 1.06 34.79 -29.20
N ALA A 731 2.19 35.12 -29.85
CA ALA A 731 2.26 36.28 -30.75
C ALA A 731 1.25 36.15 -31.90
N SER A 732 1.21 34.99 -32.56
CA SER A 732 0.22 34.73 -33.63
C SER A 732 -1.23 34.66 -33.13
N PHE A 733 -1.46 34.27 -31.87
CA PHE A 733 -2.80 34.16 -31.30
C PHE A 733 -3.39 35.51 -30.92
N GLN A 734 -2.57 36.42 -30.37
CA GLN A 734 -3.00 37.79 -30.01
C GLN A 734 -3.41 38.59 -31.25
N GLU A 735 -2.69 38.44 -32.35
CA GLU A 735 -3.05 39.05 -33.65
C GLU A 735 -4.42 38.57 -34.18
N ALA A 736 -4.87 37.35 -33.83
CA ALA A 736 -6.15 36.80 -34.27
C ALA A 736 -7.33 37.10 -33.31
N SER A 737 -7.06 37.34 -32.02
CA SER A 737 -8.10 37.52 -31.00
C SER A 737 -8.65 38.95 -30.90
N GLU A 738 -7.98 39.96 -31.44
CA GLU A 738 -8.46 41.35 -31.48
C GLU A 738 -9.73 41.57 -32.34
N VAL A 739 -10.30 40.51 -32.93
CA VAL A 739 -11.41 40.57 -33.91
C VAL A 739 -12.80 40.20 -33.33
N ILE A 740 -12.90 39.77 -32.07
CA ILE A 740 -14.20 39.36 -31.47
C ILE A 740 -14.95 40.58 -30.92
N LYS A 741 -16.12 40.89 -31.48
CA LYS A 741 -16.96 42.00 -31.03
C LYS A 741 -17.69 41.66 -29.73
N GLU A 742 -17.86 42.65 -28.86
CA GLU A 742 -18.53 42.53 -27.54
C GLU A 742 -19.94 41.93 -27.61
N GLU A 743 -20.65 42.19 -28.72
CA GLU A 743 -22.01 41.69 -29.01
C GLU A 743 -22.10 40.18 -29.24
N ASP A 744 -20.97 39.53 -29.56
CA ASP A 744 -20.91 38.08 -29.81
C ASP A 744 -20.45 37.28 -28.60
N LEU A 745 -20.22 37.92 -27.44
CA LEU A 745 -19.75 37.25 -26.22
C LEU A 745 -20.88 36.46 -25.53
N CYS A 746 -20.52 35.27 -25.03
CA CYS A 746 -21.42 34.44 -24.26
C CYS A 746 -21.69 35.05 -22.88
N THR A 747 -22.96 35.33 -22.59
CA THR A 747 -23.42 35.93 -21.33
C THR A 747 -23.27 35.05 -20.08
N ILE A 748 -22.84 33.79 -20.23
CA ILE A 748 -22.60 32.88 -19.11
C ILE A 748 -21.16 32.97 -18.61
N CYS A 749 -20.19 33.05 -19.53
CA CYS A 749 -18.76 33.10 -19.19
C CYS A 749 -18.10 34.45 -19.47
N TYR A 750 -18.75 35.34 -20.23
CA TYR A 750 -18.23 36.61 -20.72
C TYR A 750 -16.85 36.54 -21.40
N ALA A 751 -16.46 35.34 -21.85
CA ALA A 751 -15.10 35.05 -22.33
C ALA A 751 -15.08 34.45 -23.75
N ASN A 752 -16.04 33.59 -24.06
CA ASN A 752 -16.10 32.89 -25.36
C ASN A 752 -17.23 33.43 -26.23
N SER A 753 -17.09 33.38 -27.55
CA SER A 753 -18.16 33.76 -28.46
C SER A 753 -19.34 32.77 -28.42
N LEU A 754 -20.53 33.28 -28.73
CA LEU A 754 -21.73 32.48 -28.95
C LEU A 754 -21.46 31.47 -30.06
N SER A 755 -21.65 30.19 -29.76
CA SER A 755 -21.30 29.09 -30.68
C SER A 755 -22.27 27.92 -30.63
N ALA A 756 -23.25 27.95 -29.72
CA ALA A 756 -24.22 26.88 -29.51
C ALA A 756 -25.64 27.42 -29.35
N VAL A 757 -26.62 26.69 -29.87
CA VAL A 757 -28.07 26.97 -29.83
C VAL A 757 -28.79 25.79 -29.18
N PHE A 758 -29.61 26.04 -28.18
CA PHE A 758 -30.28 24.98 -27.42
C PHE A 758 -31.64 24.66 -28.05
N LYS A 759 -31.99 23.37 -28.17
CA LYS A 759 -33.31 22.92 -28.63
C LYS A 759 -34.15 22.41 -27.46
N PRO A 760 -35.47 22.73 -27.40
CA PRO A 760 -36.23 23.51 -28.38
C PRO A 760 -36.20 25.04 -28.15
N CYS A 761 -35.65 25.53 -27.04
CA CYS A 761 -35.88 26.91 -26.58
C CYS A 761 -35.11 28.02 -27.32
N GLY A 762 -34.16 27.69 -28.20
CA GLY A 762 -33.45 28.63 -29.08
C GLY A 762 -32.42 29.53 -28.40
N HIS A 763 -32.25 29.43 -27.08
CA HIS A 763 -31.25 30.20 -26.34
C HIS A 763 -29.83 29.86 -26.80
N LYS A 764 -28.94 30.85 -26.73
CA LYS A 764 -27.56 30.73 -27.20
C LYS A 764 -26.56 30.84 -26.05
N SER A 765 -25.47 30.09 -26.14
CA SER A 765 -24.27 30.30 -25.33
C SER A 765 -23.03 29.90 -26.11
N CYS A 766 -21.86 29.99 -25.50
CA CYS A 766 -20.71 29.26 -26.01
C CYS A 766 -20.91 27.76 -25.80
N ARG A 767 -20.27 26.96 -26.67
CA ARG A 767 -20.28 25.49 -26.61
C ARG A 767 -19.81 24.94 -25.25
N THR A 768 -18.80 25.55 -24.64
CA THR A 768 -18.20 25.11 -23.38
C THR A 768 -19.19 25.16 -22.22
N CYS A 769 -19.92 26.26 -22.07
CA CYS A 769 -20.88 26.43 -20.98
C CYS A 769 -21.99 25.38 -21.06
N ILE A 770 -22.65 25.26 -22.21
CA ILE A 770 -23.77 24.32 -22.36
C ILE A 770 -23.33 22.86 -22.21
N SER A 771 -22.14 22.49 -22.71
CA SER A 771 -21.61 21.14 -22.53
C SER A 771 -21.45 20.77 -21.06
N HIS A 772 -20.95 21.69 -20.23
CA HIS A 772 -20.80 21.46 -18.79
C HIS A 772 -22.16 21.35 -18.07
N GLN A 773 -23.15 22.15 -18.48
CA GLN A 773 -24.50 22.06 -17.95
C GLN A 773 -25.17 20.74 -18.30
N MET A 774 -25.08 20.29 -19.56
CA MET A 774 -25.64 19.03 -20.03
C MET A 774 -25.11 17.80 -19.28
N MET A 775 -23.92 17.88 -18.68
CA MET A 775 -23.35 16.84 -17.81
C MET A 775 -23.97 16.82 -16.40
N LYS A 776 -24.44 17.97 -15.89
CA LYS A 776 -25.01 18.08 -14.53
C LYS A 776 -26.54 18.11 -14.53
N LYS A 777 -27.12 19.01 -15.31
CA LYS A 777 -28.56 19.27 -15.40
C LYS A 777 -28.92 19.49 -16.85
N LYS A 778 -29.76 18.62 -17.41
CA LYS A 778 -30.11 18.61 -18.84
C LYS A 778 -31.16 19.68 -19.21
N GLU A 779 -30.98 20.88 -18.70
CA GLU A 779 -31.90 22.02 -18.76
C GLU A 779 -31.17 23.29 -19.18
N CYS A 780 -31.88 24.17 -19.88
CA CYS A 780 -31.38 25.47 -20.33
C CYS A 780 -31.08 26.40 -19.15
N PHE A 781 -29.96 27.14 -19.21
CA PHE A 781 -29.57 28.12 -18.19
C PHE A 781 -30.67 29.15 -17.90
N PHE A 782 -31.27 29.64 -18.98
CA PHE A 782 -32.11 30.83 -19.01
C PHE A 782 -33.57 30.51 -18.69
N CYS A 783 -34.16 29.52 -19.37
CA CYS A 783 -35.59 29.21 -19.26
C CYS A 783 -35.89 27.89 -18.53
N LYS A 784 -34.86 27.15 -18.10
CA LYS A 784 -34.99 25.83 -17.43
C LYS A 784 -35.71 24.74 -18.23
N THR A 785 -36.09 25.00 -19.48
CA THR A 785 -36.62 23.96 -20.38
C THR A 785 -35.59 22.85 -20.59
N ILE A 786 -36.03 21.60 -20.58
CA ILE A 786 -35.20 20.43 -20.88
C ILE A 786 -34.61 20.60 -22.28
N VAL A 787 -33.28 20.52 -22.37
CA VAL A 787 -32.56 20.64 -23.64
C VAL A 787 -32.54 19.26 -24.30
N THR A 788 -33.18 19.14 -25.46
CA THR A 788 -33.27 17.88 -26.23
C THR A 788 -32.04 17.67 -27.12
N ALA A 789 -31.50 18.77 -27.65
CA ALA A 789 -30.28 18.79 -28.45
C ALA A 789 -29.60 20.17 -28.36
N VAL A 790 -28.32 20.21 -28.69
CA VAL A 790 -27.54 21.44 -28.83
C VAL A 790 -26.96 21.45 -30.22
N ASP A 791 -27.23 22.50 -31.00
CA ASP A 791 -26.73 22.67 -32.36
C ASP A 791 -25.68 23.80 -32.39
N ASP A 792 -24.80 23.81 -33.40
CA ASP A 792 -23.93 24.95 -33.69
C ASP A 792 -24.72 26.07 -34.38
N LEU A 793 -24.06 27.21 -34.60
CA LEU A 793 -24.70 28.34 -35.31
C LEU A 793 -25.05 28.03 -36.77
N GLN A 794 -24.52 26.94 -37.33
CA GLN A 794 -24.74 26.50 -38.70
C GLN A 794 -25.85 25.41 -38.79
N GLY A 795 -26.39 24.98 -37.64
CA GLY A 795 -27.43 23.98 -37.55
C GLY A 795 -26.94 22.53 -37.47
N HIS A 796 -25.64 22.28 -37.31
CA HIS A 796 -25.12 20.94 -37.04
C HIS A 796 -25.29 20.58 -35.58
N GLN A 797 -25.78 19.38 -35.32
CA GLN A 797 -25.99 18.89 -33.97
C GLN A 797 -24.65 18.61 -33.27
N ILE A 798 -24.39 19.31 -32.16
CA ILE A 798 -23.19 19.21 -31.33
C ILE A 798 -23.37 18.17 -30.21
N LEU A 799 -24.52 18.20 -29.53
CA LEU A 799 -24.83 17.31 -28.41
C LEU A 799 -26.29 16.84 -28.50
N THR A 800 -26.54 15.59 -28.14
CA THR A 800 -27.88 15.01 -28.05
C THR A 800 -28.22 14.62 -26.63
N ASN A 801 -29.45 14.90 -26.22
CA ASN A 801 -29.95 14.43 -24.93
C ASN A 801 -30.71 13.11 -25.10
N ASN A 802 -30.00 11.99 -25.01
CA ASN A 802 -30.56 10.64 -25.18
C ASN A 802 -31.60 10.23 -24.12
N THR A 803 -31.82 11.04 -23.07
CA THR A 803 -32.85 10.78 -22.05
C THR A 803 -34.13 11.60 -22.28
N ALA A 804 -34.22 12.40 -23.33
CA ALA A 804 -35.39 13.24 -23.61
C ALA A 804 -36.51 12.53 -24.41
N GLY A 805 -36.39 11.22 -24.64
CA GLY A 805 -37.32 10.38 -25.40
C GLY A 805 -37.89 9.16 -24.66
N THR A 806 -37.69 9.09 -23.34
CA THR A 806 -38.31 8.14 -22.40
C THR A 806 -38.90 8.94 -21.26
#